data_AF-A0A8J4PKU4-F1
#
_entry.id   AF-A0A8J4PKU4-F1
#
_cell.length_a   1.000
_cell.length_b   1.000
_cell.length_c   1.000
_cell.angle_alpha   90.00
_cell.angle_beta   90.00
_cell.angle_gamma   90.00
#
_symmetry.space_group_name_H-M   'P 1'
#
loop_
_entity.id
_entity.type
_entity.pdbx_description
1 polymer ?
#
loop_
_entity_poly.entity_id
_entity_poly.type
_entity_poly.pdbx_seq_one_letter_code
_entity_poly.pdbx_strand_id
1 'polypeptide(L)'
;MFKFNLSLFICIFLLYTVNGENYYLDSTSICKNNCGGIENPFKSFSQALNELSTQKFEISPILFVEKGEYYGEENKALLIDFSLNIISLNMDETILDCQNVDYGIKAIGSSNNLLIKGLTFKNCVSSKGGSLFIDNSITTLEEVNFISNSAREASAIYSTAKTLILQSCVFVRNSKESIIINNGFAKIINTVFYDNEKDIVCNNASVSTRGSSFGSSCNSCVILNEKKENKCQSIKRTQHCKQDGVCDKLIETNENCPTDCPKDHSNSCNYDSKCDSPFENSAWCPSDCNVDNHPGWKLEMFDYTITKPKSAFTEYENPTKIEYLDSPKISNFLGKRSSKVSGKLSSQISALKSAQHKLKLNLNGLAAIVFIDGKVFFDIFLKENLINVVLERKILLSQSKPHFIEIYFTAISDLERDLELTWRVGSGKEYSLIPSTFTTIEKTISCGDKICNEHPTSCLRDCHDHIEEECPAQSPPSELQSYYGPIKDTLGKLLNNQYIYSLPGLNYMAHGIDILTGETLPSPLFAQTYCDNTSLSLVHCQHRGLVYSLPPGLFAQISPKCTIDTSTKTYSSSLSMTSSESLDMGLDVSASGSGGGFFGSISMSASLSLSESSKKAAESQSQKDGSVSKTTLKCETSKVHMVEPFRFNNKFIQDITNTYTPEDQNYDKHSNTKEAMKNVIKKYGSLYYKSATLGGKLEQITVVEHSFASSKSSSEIQRSMDMSFSVSASSKILPVSGSVSMSASMDSKTTKEQQSTYESNSDRSTMTVYGGKPGSFGDDKSPNALNSWAKTVDLIPYPIDYQAGYIGDIIPSDWYLENGLNVKTIWMEAEFEMYKDLYKQSKSSKYLDDATINSLGRNHTVYYIESGDSCGYENFELLIRTKFGDFEFPFINSMKSFDDYTLIPLEFDDGKGILSLNFTSKLDPPIPFSCPTIKLFNLMTGRNYKFNLNQSVYLLEKPDPNIMTIEFEYSELPSSHDFILEVDFIGTTEIVKRVLKDINSTPNIIDSFPFFGDLVGLSLTIITSNENYPQYAQSNFKLKLKAIRVIQSCPNNSHSTCIPKRMDFDPNQGFSKTYEAWPRDFGIIEIPYNIRQWVPISLIGK
;
A
#
# COMPACT_ATOMS: atom_id res chain seq x y z
N MET A 1 6.95 53.86 6.31
CA MET A 1 6.18 53.46 7.52
C MET A 1 5.56 52.06 7.47
N PHE A 2 5.48 51.36 6.31
CA PHE A 2 4.83 50.04 6.22
C PHE A 2 5.75 48.81 6.45
N LYS A 3 7.06 48.98 6.64
CA LYS A 3 8.02 47.86 6.79
C LYS A 3 8.15 47.29 8.22
N PHE A 4 7.48 47.88 9.22
CA PHE A 4 7.58 47.42 10.62
C PHE A 4 6.45 46.49 11.07
N ASN A 5 5.40 46.28 10.26
CA ASN A 5 4.25 45.44 10.65
C ASN A 5 4.31 44.00 10.12
N LEU A 6 5.08 43.70 9.06
CA LEU A 6 5.12 42.35 8.49
C LEU A 6 5.94 41.38 9.36
N SER A 7 7.01 41.84 10.02
CA SER A 7 7.76 41.02 10.97
C SER A 7 6.97 40.73 12.24
N LEU A 8 6.11 41.65 12.67
CA LEU A 8 5.20 41.45 13.80
C LEU A 8 4.08 40.48 13.42
N PHE A 9 3.52 40.57 12.21
CA PHE A 9 2.50 39.64 11.73
C PHE A 9 3.06 38.23 11.51
N ILE A 10 4.28 38.09 10.98
CA ILE A 10 4.96 36.79 10.82
C ILE A 10 5.35 36.20 12.18
N CYS A 11 5.76 37.01 13.16
CA CYS A 11 5.96 36.54 14.53
C CYS A 11 4.63 36.14 15.19
N ILE A 12 3.53 36.86 14.96
CA ILE A 12 2.20 36.49 15.49
C ILE A 12 1.68 35.22 14.79
N PHE A 13 1.92 35.03 13.49
CA PHE A 13 1.50 33.83 12.76
C PHE A 13 2.37 32.60 13.07
N LEU A 14 3.67 32.80 13.35
CA LEU A 14 4.57 31.76 13.88
C LEU A 14 4.31 31.43 15.36
N LEU A 15 3.67 32.33 16.11
CA LEU A 15 3.15 32.05 17.46
C LEU A 15 1.76 31.39 17.44
N TYR A 16 1.07 31.40 16.29
CA TYR A 16 -0.13 30.61 16.02
C TYR A 16 0.22 29.27 15.35
N THR A 17 1.33 28.64 15.76
CA THR A 17 1.44 27.19 15.58
C THR A 17 0.29 26.57 16.35
N VAL A 18 -0.56 25.90 15.60
CA VAL A 18 -1.67 25.05 16.04
C VAL A 18 -1.07 23.87 16.82
N ASN A 19 -0.48 24.16 17.97
CA ASN A 19 0.07 23.18 18.88
C ASN A 19 -1.12 22.64 19.66
N GLY A 20 -1.39 21.35 19.54
CA GLY A 20 -2.17 20.67 20.56
C GLY A 20 -1.57 21.00 21.92
N GLU A 21 -2.41 21.31 22.91
CA GLU A 21 -1.92 21.63 24.24
C GLU A 21 -1.19 20.41 24.81
N ASN A 22 0.04 20.65 25.28
CA ASN A 22 0.93 19.62 25.80
C ASN A 22 0.79 19.57 27.32
N TYR A 23 0.51 18.37 27.83
CA TYR A 23 0.37 18.08 29.24
C TYR A 23 1.41 17.06 29.67
N TYR A 24 1.87 17.14 30.92
CA TYR A 24 2.92 16.28 31.45
C TYR A 24 2.39 15.48 32.66
N LEU A 25 2.78 14.22 32.73
CA LEU A 25 2.46 13.27 33.80
C LEU A 25 3.76 12.68 34.35
N ASP A 26 3.94 12.74 35.66
CA ASP A 26 5.11 12.19 36.38
C ASP A 26 4.64 11.57 37.70
N SER A 27 4.86 10.26 37.86
CA SER A 27 4.51 9.51 39.06
C SER A 27 5.12 10.07 40.37
N THR A 28 6.23 10.81 40.27
CA THR A 28 6.94 11.43 41.39
C THR A 28 6.45 12.84 41.71
N SER A 29 5.54 13.39 40.90
CA SER A 29 5.01 14.74 41.10
C SER A 29 4.37 14.92 42.47
N ILE A 30 4.66 16.06 43.08
CA ILE A 30 4.04 16.52 44.33
C ILE A 30 2.95 17.58 44.08
N CYS A 31 2.62 17.85 42.82
CA CYS A 31 1.64 18.85 42.45
C CYS A 31 0.26 18.51 43.01
N LYS A 32 -0.40 19.51 43.61
CA LYS A 32 -1.76 19.38 44.19
C LYS A 32 -2.80 20.22 43.46
N ASN A 33 -2.41 21.37 42.90
CA ASN A 33 -3.28 22.33 42.23
C ASN A 33 -2.55 22.89 41.00
N ASN A 34 -3.29 23.23 39.94
CA ASN A 34 -2.77 23.78 38.68
C ASN A 34 -1.66 22.90 38.05
N CYS A 35 -1.92 21.60 38.01
CA CYS A 35 -0.99 20.62 37.45
C CYS A 35 -1.13 20.51 35.93
N GLY A 36 -0.17 19.84 35.30
CA GLY A 36 -0.18 19.52 33.86
C GLY A 36 0.91 20.23 33.05
N GLY A 37 1.56 21.24 33.60
CA GLY A 37 2.74 21.85 32.97
C GLY A 37 4.02 21.04 33.20
N ILE A 38 5.07 21.30 32.43
CA ILE A 38 6.36 20.59 32.54
C ILE A 38 7.01 20.71 33.94
N GLU A 39 6.86 21.87 34.60
CA GLU A 39 7.40 22.09 35.95
C GLU A 39 6.52 21.50 37.06
N ASN A 40 5.22 21.35 36.78
CA ASN A 40 4.24 20.86 37.73
C ASN A 40 3.37 19.79 37.05
N PRO A 41 3.95 18.62 36.67
CA PRO A 41 3.22 17.58 35.97
C PRO A 41 2.10 17.01 36.84
N PHE A 42 1.09 16.40 36.22
CA PHE A 42 0.12 15.59 36.94
C PHE A 42 0.82 14.44 37.66
N LYS A 43 0.26 13.99 38.78
CA LYS A 43 0.80 12.84 39.54
C LYS A 43 0.25 11.50 39.04
N SER A 44 -0.99 11.49 38.58
CA SER A 44 -1.72 10.27 38.20
C SER A 44 -2.53 10.46 36.92
N PHE A 45 -2.79 9.35 36.21
CA PHE A 45 -3.60 9.38 35.00
C PHE A 45 -5.02 9.89 35.26
N SER A 46 -5.64 9.50 36.38
CA SER A 46 -7.00 9.96 36.73
C SER A 46 -7.06 11.48 36.88
N GLN A 47 -6.07 12.11 37.52
CA GLN A 47 -6.01 13.58 37.61
C GLN A 47 -5.89 14.24 36.24
N ALA A 48 -4.99 13.73 35.39
CA ALA A 48 -4.79 14.25 34.04
C ALA A 48 -6.06 14.11 33.19
N LEU A 49 -6.68 12.91 33.18
CA LEU A 49 -7.86 12.64 32.37
C LEU A 49 -9.09 13.43 32.83
N ASN A 50 -9.28 13.60 34.15
CA ASN A 50 -10.37 14.42 34.67
C ASN A 50 -10.23 15.88 34.22
N GLU A 51 -9.03 16.47 34.33
CA GLU A 51 -8.79 17.84 33.87
C GLU A 51 -9.06 17.96 32.37
N LEU A 52 -8.45 17.08 31.55
CA LEU A 52 -8.59 17.10 30.10
C LEU A 52 -10.04 16.87 29.65
N SER A 53 -10.80 15.99 30.30
CA SER A 53 -12.20 15.72 29.93
C SER A 53 -13.13 16.93 30.07
N THR A 54 -12.78 17.89 30.94
CA THR A 54 -13.59 19.10 31.15
C THR A 54 -13.34 20.18 30.10
N GLN A 55 -12.23 20.06 29.36
CA GLN A 55 -11.81 21.05 28.38
C GLN A 55 -12.32 20.68 26.98
N LYS A 56 -12.68 21.70 26.19
CA LYS A 56 -13.07 21.52 24.80
C LYS A 56 -11.87 21.78 23.92
N PHE A 57 -11.32 20.71 23.35
CA PHE A 57 -10.22 20.83 22.41
C PHE A 57 -10.71 20.77 20.96
N GLU A 58 -10.22 21.69 20.13
CA GLU A 58 -10.41 21.58 18.67
C GLU A 58 -9.48 20.51 18.06
N ILE A 59 -8.39 20.16 18.76
CA ILE A 59 -7.36 19.21 18.34
C ILE A 59 -7.01 18.32 19.52
N SER A 60 -6.78 17.02 19.29
CA SER A 60 -6.44 16.08 20.35
C SER A 60 -5.24 16.58 21.20
N PRO A 61 -5.41 16.78 22.51
CA PRO A 61 -4.30 17.12 23.39
C PRO A 61 -3.25 15.99 23.43
N ILE A 62 -2.02 16.34 23.81
CA ILE A 62 -0.92 15.39 23.96
C ILE A 62 -0.55 15.30 25.44
N LEU A 63 -0.63 14.10 26.01
CA LEU A 63 -0.18 13.79 27.36
C LEU A 63 1.17 13.07 27.29
N PHE A 64 2.25 13.79 27.61
CA PHE A 64 3.58 13.23 27.78
C PHE A 64 3.71 12.56 29.14
N VAL A 65 4.15 11.30 29.15
CA VAL A 65 4.29 10.51 30.37
C VAL A 65 5.77 10.27 30.65
N GLU A 66 6.24 10.79 31.78
CA GLU A 66 7.59 10.52 32.28
C GLU A 66 7.72 9.06 32.72
N LYS A 67 8.97 8.58 32.72
CA LYS A 67 9.25 7.22 33.14
C LYS A 67 8.84 6.95 34.59
N GLY A 68 8.40 5.73 34.85
CA GLY A 68 7.96 5.33 36.19
C GLY A 68 6.89 4.25 36.15
N GLU A 69 6.61 3.71 37.34
CA GLU A 69 5.53 2.74 37.55
C GLU A 69 4.32 3.47 38.15
N TYR A 70 3.25 3.53 37.38
CA TYR A 70 1.97 4.17 37.72
C TYR A 70 1.03 3.08 38.24
N TYR A 71 0.81 3.08 39.56
CA TYR A 71 -0.05 2.12 40.26
C TYR A 71 -0.99 2.82 41.25
N GLY A 72 -1.92 2.07 41.86
CA GLY A 72 -2.94 2.58 42.78
C GLY A 72 -4.25 2.97 42.10
N GLU A 73 -5.26 3.33 42.90
CA GLU A 73 -6.64 3.59 42.43
C GLU A 73 -6.74 4.72 41.39
N GLU A 74 -5.81 5.68 41.39
CA GLU A 74 -5.80 6.79 40.41
C GLU A 74 -5.12 6.45 39.08
N ASN A 75 -4.60 5.22 38.92
CA ASN A 75 -3.86 4.78 37.73
C ASN A 75 -4.43 3.47 37.14
N LYS A 76 -5.70 3.17 37.40
CA LYS A 76 -6.45 2.05 36.81
C LYS A 76 -7.91 2.44 36.61
N ALA A 77 -8.67 1.60 35.93
CA ALA A 77 -10.07 1.84 35.58
C ALA A 77 -10.30 3.17 34.83
N LEU A 78 -9.31 3.60 34.04
CA LEU A 78 -9.26 4.92 33.42
C LEU A 78 -10.26 5.01 32.26
N LEU A 79 -11.11 6.04 32.24
CA LEU A 79 -12.08 6.27 31.16
C LEU A 79 -11.59 7.38 30.22
N ILE A 80 -11.58 7.10 28.92
CA ILE A 80 -11.29 8.09 27.88
C ILE A 80 -12.47 8.12 26.91
N ASP A 81 -13.20 9.23 26.91
CA ASP A 81 -14.36 9.49 26.06
C ASP A 81 -14.20 10.75 25.18
N PHE A 82 -12.95 11.16 24.97
CA PHE A 82 -12.53 12.22 24.05
C PHE A 82 -11.28 11.79 23.27
N SER A 83 -10.87 12.57 22.25
CA SER A 83 -9.65 12.27 21.49
C SER A 83 -8.41 12.66 22.29
N LEU A 84 -7.40 11.78 22.38
CA LEU A 84 -6.21 11.98 23.22
C LEU A 84 -5.00 11.25 22.64
N ASN A 85 -3.83 11.88 22.70
CA ASN A 85 -2.55 11.24 22.39
C ASN A 85 -1.74 11.05 23.69
N ILE A 86 -1.44 9.82 24.07
CA ILE A 86 -0.60 9.48 25.23
C ILE A 86 0.76 9.03 24.72
N ILE A 87 1.82 9.78 25.03
CA ILE A 87 3.16 9.53 24.54
C ILE A 87 4.11 9.38 25.72
N SER A 88 4.65 8.17 25.89
CA SER A 88 5.73 7.93 26.84
C SER A 88 7.04 8.58 26.37
N LEU A 89 7.73 9.26 27.28
CA LEU A 89 9.06 9.82 27.01
C LEU A 89 10.17 8.76 27.06
N ASN A 90 9.90 7.59 27.65
CA ASN A 90 10.82 6.44 27.71
C ASN A 90 10.04 5.13 27.59
N MET A 91 10.12 4.49 26.43
CA MET A 91 9.21 3.41 26.02
C MET A 91 9.25 2.15 26.91
N ASP A 92 10.43 1.77 27.40
CA ASP A 92 10.61 0.55 28.19
C ASP A 92 10.46 0.76 29.70
N GLU A 93 10.39 2.02 30.16
CA GLU A 93 10.42 2.37 31.60
C GLU A 93 9.11 2.97 32.10
N THR A 94 8.09 3.10 31.24
CA THR A 94 6.79 3.70 31.60
C THR A 94 5.74 2.60 31.71
N ILE A 95 5.39 2.24 32.94
CA ILE A 95 4.56 1.07 33.27
C ILE A 95 3.28 1.53 33.95
N LEU A 96 2.13 1.16 33.38
CA LEU A 96 0.83 1.22 34.04
C LEU A 96 0.53 -0.15 34.66
N ASP A 97 0.70 -0.27 35.98
CA ASP A 97 0.47 -1.51 36.73
C ASP A 97 -0.87 -1.45 37.47
N CYS A 98 -1.83 -2.26 37.01
CA CYS A 98 -3.18 -2.33 37.57
C CYS A 98 -3.26 -3.19 38.85
N GLN A 99 -2.16 -3.81 39.29
CA GLN A 99 -2.04 -4.58 40.52
C GLN A 99 -3.03 -5.74 40.65
N ASN A 100 -3.32 -6.41 39.53
CA ASN A 100 -4.31 -7.48 39.38
C ASN A 100 -5.76 -7.05 39.66
N VAL A 101 -6.07 -5.76 39.48
CA VAL A 101 -7.40 -5.19 39.74
C VAL A 101 -7.84 -4.30 38.58
N ASP A 102 -9.03 -4.58 38.06
CA ASP A 102 -9.73 -3.81 37.02
C ASP A 102 -8.98 -3.69 35.67
N TYR A 103 -9.60 -3.00 34.71
CA TYR A 103 -8.97 -2.68 33.43
C TYR A 103 -7.96 -1.52 33.55
N GLY A 104 -7.02 -1.44 32.60
CA GLY A 104 -6.13 -0.28 32.49
C GLY A 104 -6.87 0.96 31.97
N ILE A 105 -7.21 0.95 30.69
CA ILE A 105 -7.94 2.03 30.02
C ILE A 105 -9.18 1.49 29.31
N LYS A 106 -10.29 2.23 29.43
CA LYS A 106 -11.53 2.07 28.70
C LYS A 106 -11.75 3.27 27.79
N ALA A 107 -11.59 3.05 26.48
CA ALA A 107 -11.79 4.07 25.45
C ALA A 107 -13.17 3.88 24.82
N ILE A 108 -14.05 4.89 24.92
CA ILE A 108 -15.42 4.81 24.38
C ILE A 108 -15.71 5.99 23.46
N GLY A 109 -16.53 5.80 22.43
CA GLY A 109 -17.14 6.91 21.67
C GLY A 109 -16.71 7.00 20.20
N SER A 110 -17.71 7.24 19.33
CA SER A 110 -17.62 7.18 17.86
C SER A 110 -16.71 8.20 17.18
N SER A 111 -16.33 9.26 17.90
CA SER A 111 -15.55 10.40 17.42
C SER A 111 -14.15 10.48 18.03
N ASN A 112 -13.75 9.48 18.82
CA ASN A 112 -12.53 9.56 19.61
C ASN A 112 -11.38 8.84 18.92
N ASN A 113 -10.36 9.62 18.59
CA ASN A 113 -9.06 9.13 18.15
C ASN A 113 -8.14 9.02 19.37
N LEU A 114 -7.75 7.80 19.72
CA LEU A 114 -6.81 7.53 20.81
C LEU A 114 -5.50 7.03 20.22
N LEU A 115 -4.41 7.74 20.49
CA LEU A 115 -3.04 7.28 20.20
C LEU A 115 -2.36 6.96 21.52
N ILE A 116 -1.78 5.77 21.64
CA ILE A 116 -0.89 5.41 22.76
C ILE A 116 0.45 4.96 22.19
N LYS A 117 1.53 5.58 22.67
CA LYS A 117 2.89 5.28 22.23
C LYS A 117 3.84 5.00 23.40
N GLY A 118 4.56 3.87 23.35
CA GLY A 118 5.65 3.59 24.28
C GLY A 118 5.23 3.26 25.72
N LEU A 119 4.04 2.69 25.93
CA LEU A 119 3.53 2.40 27.28
C LEU A 119 3.51 0.89 27.55
N THR A 120 3.74 0.48 28.79
CA THR A 120 3.59 -0.93 29.22
C THR A 120 2.36 -1.10 30.12
N PHE A 121 1.41 -1.95 29.73
CA PHE A 121 0.29 -2.38 30.57
C PHE A 121 0.61 -3.69 31.27
N LYS A 122 0.53 -3.70 32.60
CA LYS A 122 0.97 -4.82 33.43
C LYS A 122 -0.06 -5.20 34.48
N ASN A 123 -0.25 -6.51 34.68
CA ASN A 123 -1.11 -7.08 35.72
C ASN A 123 -2.55 -6.52 35.74
N CYS A 124 -3.16 -6.21 34.59
CA CYS A 124 -4.54 -5.71 34.56
C CYS A 124 -5.55 -6.86 34.45
N VAL A 125 -6.67 -6.76 35.18
CA VAL A 125 -7.65 -7.84 35.36
C VAL A 125 -9.08 -7.34 35.17
N SER A 126 -9.73 -7.72 34.07
CA SER A 126 -11.08 -7.25 33.73
C SER A 126 -12.05 -8.38 33.34
N SER A 127 -13.31 -8.06 33.08
CA SER A 127 -14.22 -8.97 32.38
C SER A 127 -13.98 -8.98 30.87
N LYS A 128 -13.63 -7.82 30.29
CA LYS A 128 -13.40 -7.62 28.85
C LYS A 128 -12.19 -6.73 28.65
N GLY A 129 -11.09 -7.29 28.13
CA GLY A 129 -9.85 -6.54 27.91
C GLY A 129 -9.20 -6.16 29.23
N GLY A 130 -8.25 -6.97 29.70
CA GLY A 130 -7.54 -6.70 30.95
C GLY A 130 -6.83 -5.35 30.89
N SER A 131 -6.10 -5.06 29.83
CA SER A 131 -5.40 -3.77 29.68
C SER A 131 -6.29 -2.71 29.05
N LEU A 132 -6.91 -3.04 27.91
CA LEU A 132 -7.66 -2.10 27.09
C LEU A 132 -9.04 -2.65 26.72
N PHE A 133 -10.07 -1.85 27.02
CA PHE A 133 -11.41 -2.03 26.49
C PHE A 133 -11.74 -0.87 25.54
N ILE A 134 -11.89 -1.15 24.25
CA ILE A 134 -12.08 -0.14 23.22
C ILE A 134 -13.47 -0.33 22.60
N ASP A 135 -14.34 0.69 22.69
CA ASP A 135 -15.70 0.63 22.19
C ASP A 135 -16.02 1.77 21.23
N ASN A 136 -16.21 1.41 19.96
CA ASN A 136 -16.56 2.34 18.87
C ASN A 136 -15.55 3.49 18.66
N SER A 137 -14.31 3.36 19.12
CA SER A 137 -13.24 4.37 18.94
C SER A 137 -12.32 4.00 17.77
N ILE A 138 -11.54 4.97 17.26
CA ILE A 138 -10.37 4.72 16.42
C ILE A 138 -9.15 4.75 17.34
N THR A 139 -8.43 3.63 17.46
CA THR A 139 -7.30 3.52 18.39
C THR A 139 -6.04 3.05 17.68
N THR A 140 -4.94 3.79 17.87
CA THR A 140 -3.61 3.46 17.36
C THR A 140 -2.68 3.22 18.54
N LEU A 141 -2.02 2.05 18.55
CA LEU A 141 -1.06 1.63 19.56
C LEU A 141 0.30 1.41 18.88
N GLU A 142 1.30 2.18 19.30
CA GLU A 142 2.67 2.10 18.78
C GLU A 142 3.64 1.73 19.90
N GLU A 143 4.42 0.66 19.72
CA GLU A 143 5.49 0.31 20.67
C GLU A 143 4.94 0.11 22.11
N VAL A 144 3.77 -0.53 22.21
CA VAL A 144 3.06 -0.79 23.47
C VAL A 144 3.27 -2.24 23.90
N ASN A 145 3.58 -2.44 25.18
CA ASN A 145 3.80 -3.76 25.77
C ASN A 145 2.62 -4.18 26.66
N PHE A 146 2.17 -5.44 26.54
CA PHE A 146 1.08 -6.03 27.31
C PHE A 146 1.58 -7.27 28.07
N ILE A 147 1.82 -7.12 29.37
CA ILE A 147 2.51 -8.13 30.19
C ILE A 147 1.60 -8.66 31.30
N SER A 148 1.37 -9.98 31.31
CA SER A 148 0.68 -10.68 32.41
C SER A 148 -0.73 -10.15 32.72
N ASN A 149 -1.48 -9.78 31.69
CA ASN A 149 -2.86 -9.33 31.85
C ASN A 149 -3.85 -10.51 31.84
N SER A 150 -5.04 -10.28 32.40
CA SER A 150 -6.10 -11.28 32.51
C SER A 150 -7.48 -10.68 32.26
N ALA A 151 -8.33 -11.46 31.59
CA ALA A 151 -9.75 -11.15 31.57
C ALA A 151 -10.59 -12.40 31.33
N ARG A 152 -11.91 -12.27 31.53
CA ARG A 152 -12.84 -13.32 31.10
C ARG A 152 -12.89 -13.44 29.58
N GLU A 153 -12.89 -12.32 28.88
CA GLU A 153 -12.86 -12.18 27.42
C GLU A 153 -11.72 -11.23 27.04
N ALA A 154 -10.71 -11.74 26.32
CA ALA A 154 -9.50 -11.02 25.91
C ALA A 154 -8.62 -10.53 27.07
N SER A 155 -7.51 -11.22 27.32
CA SER A 155 -6.61 -10.93 28.42
C SER A 155 -5.95 -9.55 28.33
N ALA A 156 -5.56 -9.07 27.13
CA ALA A 156 -5.00 -7.74 26.97
C ALA A 156 -5.99 -6.74 26.36
N ILE A 157 -6.47 -6.97 25.12
CA ILE A 157 -7.29 -6.02 24.38
C ILE A 157 -8.63 -6.62 23.98
N TYR A 158 -9.73 -6.00 24.40
CA TYR A 158 -11.06 -6.26 23.86
C TYR A 158 -11.54 -5.05 23.07
N SER A 159 -11.80 -5.24 21.78
CA SER A 159 -12.10 -4.15 20.85
C SER A 159 -13.42 -4.38 20.12
N THR A 160 -14.35 -3.45 20.29
CA THR A 160 -15.47 -3.16 19.38
C THR A 160 -15.21 -1.86 18.61
N ALA A 161 -13.93 -1.55 18.37
CA ALA A 161 -13.47 -0.34 17.69
C ALA A 161 -13.90 -0.31 16.21
N LYS A 162 -14.09 0.90 15.68
CA LYS A 162 -14.19 1.09 14.22
C LYS A 162 -12.89 0.67 13.54
N THR A 163 -11.76 1.06 14.14
CA THR A 163 -10.41 0.76 13.63
C THR A 163 -9.44 0.63 14.79
N LEU A 164 -8.71 -0.48 14.84
CA LEU A 164 -7.61 -0.73 15.78
C LEU A 164 -6.31 -0.89 14.99
N ILE A 165 -5.32 -0.04 15.22
CA ILE A 165 -3.99 -0.13 14.58
C ILE A 165 -2.98 -0.53 15.65
N LEU A 166 -2.29 -1.64 15.45
CA LEU A 166 -1.21 -2.13 16.29
C LEU A 166 0.10 -2.09 15.49
N GLN A 167 1.09 -1.36 15.99
CA GLN A 167 2.39 -1.25 15.36
C GLN A 167 3.49 -1.53 16.37
N SER A 168 4.34 -2.51 16.08
CA SER A 168 5.49 -2.85 16.91
C SER A 168 5.14 -3.14 18.38
N CYS A 169 3.95 -3.70 18.63
CA CYS A 169 3.49 -4.02 19.99
C CYS A 169 3.98 -5.41 20.43
N VAL A 170 4.07 -5.64 21.75
CA VAL A 170 4.51 -6.92 22.31
C VAL A 170 3.50 -7.44 23.34
N PHE A 171 3.07 -8.70 23.19
CA PHE A 171 2.14 -9.37 24.10
C PHE A 171 2.85 -10.54 24.79
N VAL A 172 2.97 -10.50 26.12
CA VAL A 172 3.71 -11.50 26.90
C VAL A 172 2.86 -12.05 28.05
N ARG A 173 2.73 -13.39 28.14
CA ARG A 173 2.12 -14.08 29.29
C ARG A 173 0.69 -13.65 29.63
N ASN A 174 -0.10 -13.31 28.63
CA ASN A 174 -1.50 -12.95 28.87
C ASN A 174 -2.35 -14.23 29.02
N SER A 175 -3.14 -14.29 30.08
CA SER A 175 -3.75 -15.53 30.62
C SER A 175 -4.90 -16.14 29.82
N LYS A 176 -5.25 -15.56 28.67
CA LYS A 176 -6.32 -15.95 27.72
C LYS A 176 -5.97 -15.45 26.32
N GLU A 177 -6.94 -15.41 25.39
CA GLU A 177 -6.83 -14.68 24.12
C GLU A 177 -6.24 -13.28 24.32
N SER A 178 -5.08 -12.98 23.77
CA SER A 178 -4.44 -11.66 23.97
C SER A 178 -5.32 -10.54 23.42
N ILE A 179 -5.92 -10.78 22.25
CA ILE A 179 -6.75 -9.80 21.55
C ILE A 179 -8.07 -10.44 21.13
N ILE A 180 -9.20 -9.77 21.40
CA ILE A 180 -10.50 -10.05 20.78
C ILE A 180 -10.98 -8.82 20.03
N ILE A 181 -11.34 -8.99 18.75
CA ILE A 181 -11.95 -7.94 17.92
C ILE A 181 -13.36 -8.36 17.52
N ASN A 182 -14.35 -7.56 17.89
CA ASN A 182 -15.77 -7.80 17.64
C ASN A 182 -16.34 -6.67 16.77
N ASN A 183 -16.87 -6.99 15.58
CA ASN A 183 -17.51 -6.02 14.68
C ASN A 183 -16.63 -4.78 14.37
N GLY A 184 -15.44 -4.98 13.82
CA GLY A 184 -14.51 -3.89 13.54
C GLY A 184 -13.39 -4.25 12.56
N PHE A 185 -12.49 -3.30 12.32
CA PHE A 185 -11.28 -3.51 11.53
C PHE A 185 -10.04 -3.41 12.41
N ALA A 186 -9.09 -4.32 12.25
CA ALA A 186 -7.77 -4.21 12.88
C ALA A 186 -6.63 -4.33 11.87
N LYS A 187 -5.62 -3.49 12.03
CA LYS A 187 -4.36 -3.54 11.26
C LYS A 187 -3.21 -3.84 12.21
N ILE A 188 -2.45 -4.90 11.96
CA ILE A 188 -1.41 -5.40 12.85
C ILE A 188 -0.08 -5.45 12.12
N ILE A 189 0.88 -4.66 12.56
CA ILE A 189 2.16 -4.43 11.90
C ILE A 189 3.29 -4.75 12.88
N ASN A 190 4.20 -5.64 12.50
CA ASN A 190 5.40 -6.00 13.26
C ASN A 190 5.13 -6.29 14.76
N THR A 191 3.97 -6.87 15.08
CA THR A 191 3.54 -7.14 16.45
C THR A 191 3.90 -8.57 16.83
N VAL A 192 4.36 -8.76 18.06
CA VAL A 192 4.89 -10.06 18.51
C VAL A 192 4.14 -10.58 19.73
N PHE A 193 3.91 -11.89 19.74
CA PHE A 193 3.22 -12.61 20.80
C PHE A 193 4.14 -13.69 21.38
N TYR A 194 4.28 -13.71 22.70
CA TYR A 194 5.11 -14.66 23.43
C TYR A 194 4.36 -15.24 24.64
N ASP A 195 4.34 -16.57 24.75
CA ASP A 195 3.84 -17.28 25.95
C ASP A 195 2.38 -16.90 26.33
N ASN A 196 1.54 -16.59 25.33
CA ASN A 196 0.11 -16.33 25.51
C ASN A 196 -0.70 -17.61 25.28
N GLU A 197 -1.86 -17.76 25.93
CA GLU A 197 -2.72 -18.94 25.70
C GLU A 197 -3.24 -18.99 24.25
N LYS A 198 -3.69 -17.85 23.74
CA LYS A 198 -4.00 -17.60 22.32
C LYS A 198 -3.66 -16.16 21.99
N ASP A 199 -3.31 -15.91 20.73
CA ASP A 199 -2.90 -14.57 20.33
C ASP A 199 -4.11 -13.71 19.95
N ILE A 200 -4.86 -14.11 18.92
CA ILE A 200 -5.92 -13.27 18.35
C ILE A 200 -7.19 -14.09 18.05
N VAL A 201 -8.33 -13.55 18.49
CA VAL A 201 -9.66 -14.03 18.12
C VAL A 201 -10.47 -12.89 17.52
N CYS A 202 -11.18 -13.19 16.45
CA CYS A 202 -11.95 -12.20 15.72
C CYS A 202 -13.37 -12.72 15.51
N ASN A 203 -14.38 -11.88 15.79
CA ASN A 203 -15.80 -12.18 15.59
C ASN A 203 -16.45 -11.09 14.74
N ASN A 204 -16.83 -11.41 13.51
CA ASN A 204 -17.37 -10.47 12.51
C ASN A 204 -16.46 -9.25 12.30
N ALA A 205 -15.15 -9.47 12.35
CA ALA A 205 -14.14 -8.43 12.18
C ALA A 205 -13.20 -8.75 11.02
N SER A 206 -12.56 -7.73 10.48
CA SER A 206 -11.54 -7.87 9.43
C SER A 206 -10.18 -7.54 10.02
N VAL A 207 -9.19 -8.39 9.78
CA VAL A 207 -7.82 -8.20 10.28
C VAL A 207 -6.83 -8.21 9.13
N SER A 208 -6.04 -7.14 9.01
CA SER A 208 -4.93 -7.05 8.07
C SER A 208 -3.61 -7.17 8.83
N THR A 209 -2.71 -8.04 8.38
CA THR A 209 -1.44 -8.28 9.07
C THR A 209 -0.23 -8.15 8.16
N ARG A 210 0.82 -7.48 8.67
CA ARG A 210 2.11 -7.30 8.01
C ARG A 210 3.25 -7.55 8.99
N GLY A 211 4.15 -8.48 8.66
CA GLY A 211 5.35 -8.76 9.46
C GLY A 211 5.10 -9.32 10.87
N SER A 212 3.91 -9.86 11.14
CA SER A 212 3.53 -10.41 12.45
C SER A 212 3.30 -11.92 12.35
N SER A 213 3.74 -12.70 13.34
CA SER A 213 3.50 -14.14 13.44
C SER A 213 2.65 -14.44 14.68
N PHE A 214 1.50 -15.08 14.50
CA PHE A 214 0.57 -15.40 15.59
C PHE A 214 -0.31 -16.61 15.26
N GLY A 215 -0.80 -17.29 16.29
CA GLY A 215 -1.87 -18.28 16.20
C GLY A 215 -3.25 -17.60 16.27
N SER A 216 -4.09 -17.77 15.24
CA SER A 216 -5.45 -17.21 15.24
C SER A 216 -6.52 -18.30 15.23
N SER A 217 -7.64 -18.03 15.89
CA SER A 217 -8.89 -18.77 15.70
C SER A 217 -9.97 -17.77 15.26
N CYS A 218 -10.44 -17.91 14.03
CA CYS A 218 -11.42 -17.00 13.42
C CYS A 218 -12.72 -17.74 13.18
N ASN A 219 -13.81 -17.28 13.78
CA ASN A 219 -15.14 -17.85 13.54
C ASN A 219 -15.88 -17.16 12.38
N SER A 220 -15.48 -15.95 11.97
CA SER A 220 -16.12 -15.22 10.86
C SER A 220 -15.29 -14.05 10.31
N CYS A 221 -13.98 -14.26 10.12
CA CYS A 221 -13.05 -13.16 9.85
C CYS A 221 -12.27 -13.30 8.56
N VAL A 222 -12.06 -12.16 7.90
CA VAL A 222 -11.18 -12.04 6.75
C VAL A 222 -9.81 -11.64 7.27
N ILE A 223 -8.85 -12.57 7.26
CA ILE A 223 -7.45 -12.27 7.52
C ILE A 223 -6.77 -12.02 6.16
N LEU A 224 -6.34 -10.78 5.93
CA LEU A 224 -5.52 -10.42 4.77
C LEU A 224 -4.04 -10.47 5.19
N ASN A 225 -3.31 -11.48 4.74
CA ASN A 225 -1.91 -11.68 5.08
C ASN A 225 -1.01 -11.41 3.86
N GLU A 226 -0.15 -10.40 3.93
CA GLU A 226 0.61 -9.90 2.76
C GLU A 226 1.75 -10.84 2.27
N LYS A 227 2.12 -11.92 3.00
CA LYS A 227 3.35 -12.68 2.68
C LYS A 227 3.34 -14.21 2.78
N LYS A 228 2.22 -14.92 3.00
CA LYS A 228 2.22 -16.40 2.94
C LYS A 228 0.83 -16.98 2.76
N GLU A 229 0.71 -17.91 1.81
CA GLU A 229 -0.45 -18.79 1.64
C GLU A 229 -0.73 -19.54 2.94
N ASN A 230 -1.86 -19.26 3.58
CA ASN A 230 -2.49 -20.16 4.54
C ASN A 230 -3.99 -20.12 4.33
N LYS A 231 -4.58 -21.32 4.20
CA LYS A 231 -6.00 -21.58 3.95
C LYS A 231 -6.85 -21.02 5.10
N CYS A 232 -7.51 -19.89 4.86
CA CYS A 232 -8.73 -19.52 5.58
C CYS A 232 -9.92 -19.84 4.67
N GLN A 233 -10.82 -20.71 5.12
CA GLN A 233 -12.11 -20.92 4.46
C GLN A 233 -12.94 -19.65 4.61
N SER A 234 -13.22 -19.01 3.48
CA SER A 234 -14.02 -17.80 3.37
C SER A 234 -15.50 -18.09 3.60
N ILE A 235 -16.12 -17.41 4.57
CA ILE A 235 -17.56 -17.38 4.78
C ILE A 235 -18.12 -16.20 3.98
N LYS A 236 -18.99 -16.47 2.99
CA LYS A 236 -19.75 -15.45 2.23
C LYS A 236 -21.10 -15.18 2.93
N ARG A 237 -21.37 -13.91 3.27
CA ARG A 237 -22.73 -13.40 3.52
C ARG A 237 -23.20 -12.67 2.26
N THR A 238 -24.26 -13.17 1.63
CA THR A 238 -25.05 -12.45 0.63
C THR A 238 -26.43 -12.22 1.22
N GLN A 239 -26.79 -10.96 1.40
CA GLN A 239 -28.12 -10.53 1.80
C GLN A 239 -28.81 -10.04 0.51
N HIS A 240 -29.85 -10.73 0.06
CA HIS A 240 -30.61 -10.36 -1.13
C HIS A 240 -31.54 -9.18 -0.86
N CYS A 241 -31.35 -8.08 -1.59
CA CYS A 241 -32.41 -7.11 -1.90
C CYS A 241 -32.94 -7.39 -3.32
N LYS A 242 -34.27 -7.44 -3.49
CA LYS A 242 -34.91 -7.61 -4.82
C LYS A 242 -34.88 -6.28 -5.59
N GLN A 243 -34.61 -6.37 -6.88
CA GLN A 243 -34.93 -5.37 -7.91
C GLN A 243 -36.45 -5.18 -7.94
N ASP A 244 -36.91 -3.97 -7.62
CA ASP A 244 -37.97 -3.22 -8.31
C ASP A 244 -38.28 -1.95 -7.49
N GLY A 245 -37.67 -0.83 -7.89
CA GLY A 245 -37.91 0.47 -7.28
C GLY A 245 -39.30 1.02 -7.60
N VAL A 246 -40.32 0.62 -6.83
CA VAL A 246 -41.53 1.42 -6.54
C VAL A 246 -42.03 1.06 -5.14
N CYS A 247 -41.88 1.97 -4.17
CA CYS A 247 -42.58 1.90 -2.89
C CYS A 247 -43.95 2.57 -3.04
N ASP A 248 -45.03 1.79 -3.04
CA ASP A 248 -46.37 2.33 -2.77
C ASP A 248 -46.66 2.36 -1.26
N LYS A 249 -47.31 3.46 -0.89
CA LYS A 249 -47.52 3.97 0.47
C LYS A 249 -48.28 3.03 1.41
N LEU A 250 -47.87 3.07 2.68
CA LEU A 250 -48.79 2.93 3.82
C LEU A 250 -49.61 4.22 3.97
N ILE A 251 -50.94 4.13 3.80
CA ILE A 251 -51.90 5.10 4.32
C ILE A 251 -52.74 4.37 5.35
N GLU A 252 -52.69 4.82 6.61
CA GLU A 252 -53.79 4.64 7.55
C GLU A 252 -54.76 5.83 7.40
N THR A 253 -56.03 5.57 7.13
CA THR A 253 -57.16 5.80 8.06
C THR A 253 -58.51 5.51 7.38
N ASN A 254 -59.43 5.00 8.19
CA ASN A 254 -60.85 4.66 7.94
C ASN A 254 -61.59 5.54 6.91
N GLU A 255 -62.33 4.91 5.99
CA GLU A 255 -63.81 4.92 5.94
C GLU A 255 -64.35 4.15 4.70
N ASN A 256 -65.32 3.26 4.96
CA ASN A 256 -66.31 2.66 4.06
C ASN A 256 -65.87 1.64 2.98
N CYS A 257 -66.31 0.39 3.20
CA CYS A 257 -66.36 -0.72 2.24
C CYS A 257 -66.98 -0.33 0.88
N PRO A 258 -66.50 -0.99 -0.19
CA PRO A 258 -67.42 -1.79 -0.99
C PRO A 258 -67.03 -3.26 -0.96
N THR A 259 -68.06 -4.08 -0.71
CA THR A 259 -68.09 -5.52 -0.88
C THR A 259 -67.60 -5.95 -2.27
N ASP A 260 -66.43 -6.59 -2.34
CA ASP A 260 -66.21 -7.76 -3.20
C ASP A 260 -64.90 -8.46 -2.80
N CYS A 261 -65.04 -9.65 -2.22
CA CYS A 261 -63.91 -10.55 -1.96
C CYS A 261 -63.47 -11.23 -3.28
N PRO A 262 -62.17 -11.28 -3.61
CA PRO A 262 -61.69 -12.26 -4.58
C PRO A 262 -61.49 -13.61 -3.90
N LYS A 263 -61.93 -14.63 -4.64
CA LYS A 263 -62.01 -16.05 -4.31
C LYS A 263 -60.64 -16.72 -4.39
N ASP A 264 -60.53 -17.86 -3.70
CA ASP A 264 -59.62 -19.00 -3.91
C ASP A 264 -58.31 -18.72 -4.64
N HIS A 265 -57.19 -18.76 -3.88
CA HIS A 265 -55.86 -18.94 -4.44
C HIS A 265 -55.76 -20.33 -5.09
N SER A 266 -56.13 -20.41 -6.38
CA SER A 266 -55.77 -21.55 -7.22
C SER A 266 -54.28 -21.45 -7.56
N ASN A 267 -53.46 -22.32 -6.98
CA ASN A 267 -52.49 -23.19 -7.64
C ASN A 267 -52.09 -22.88 -9.12
N SER A 268 -51.74 -21.65 -9.48
CA SER A 268 -51.31 -21.26 -10.83
C SER A 268 -49.96 -20.57 -10.80
N CYS A 269 -49.03 -21.07 -11.61
CA CYS A 269 -47.73 -20.46 -11.94
C CYS A 269 -47.90 -18.99 -12.32
N ASN A 270 -47.16 -18.08 -11.67
CA ASN A 270 -47.32 -16.63 -11.81
C ASN A 270 -46.49 -16.02 -12.97
N TYR A 271 -45.55 -16.78 -13.55
CA TYR A 271 -44.69 -16.39 -14.66
C TYR A 271 -43.77 -15.19 -14.36
N ASP A 272 -43.37 -14.97 -13.09
CA ASP A 272 -42.58 -13.81 -12.66
C ASP A 272 -41.05 -14.03 -12.65
N SER A 273 -40.58 -15.17 -13.16
CA SER A 273 -39.17 -15.60 -13.15
C SER A 273 -38.58 -15.80 -11.75
N LYS A 274 -39.39 -15.92 -10.70
CA LYS A 274 -38.99 -16.23 -9.32
C LYS A 274 -39.77 -17.44 -8.84
N CYS A 275 -39.06 -18.46 -8.36
CA CYS A 275 -39.72 -19.65 -7.83
C CYS A 275 -40.37 -19.38 -6.46
N ASP A 276 -41.67 -19.08 -6.43
CA ASP A 276 -42.41 -18.79 -5.21
C ASP A 276 -42.86 -20.07 -4.48
N SER A 277 -41.88 -20.80 -3.93
CA SER A 277 -42.13 -21.97 -3.06
C SER A 277 -42.95 -21.56 -1.82
N PRO A 278 -43.99 -22.31 -1.40
CA PRO A 278 -44.38 -23.67 -1.83
C PRO A 278 -45.36 -23.74 -3.01
N PHE A 279 -45.82 -22.60 -3.52
CA PHE A 279 -46.92 -22.53 -4.48
C PHE A 279 -46.47 -22.82 -5.90
N GLU A 280 -45.19 -22.57 -6.17
CA GLU A 280 -44.55 -22.84 -7.44
C GLU A 280 -43.45 -23.86 -7.24
N ASN A 281 -43.44 -24.88 -8.10
CA ASN A 281 -42.26 -25.71 -8.24
C ASN A 281 -42.11 -26.13 -9.70
N SER A 282 -40.92 -26.61 -10.01
CA SER A 282 -40.49 -27.03 -11.35
C SER A 282 -41.43 -27.99 -12.08
N ALA A 283 -42.27 -28.76 -11.37
CA ALA A 283 -43.16 -29.74 -12.00
C ALA A 283 -44.38 -29.13 -12.70
N TRP A 284 -44.74 -27.89 -12.38
CA TRP A 284 -45.97 -27.22 -12.84
C TRP A 284 -45.78 -25.73 -13.08
N CYS A 285 -44.62 -25.17 -12.71
CA CYS A 285 -44.18 -23.81 -13.01
C CYS A 285 -42.69 -23.76 -13.46
N PRO A 286 -42.32 -24.45 -14.56
CA PRO A 286 -40.93 -24.58 -15.01
C PRO A 286 -40.31 -23.29 -15.56
N SER A 287 -41.11 -22.26 -15.84
CA SER A 287 -40.66 -20.95 -16.30
C SER A 287 -40.03 -20.11 -15.19
N ASP A 288 -40.55 -20.22 -13.96
CA ASP A 288 -40.11 -19.39 -12.83
C ASP A 288 -39.19 -20.15 -11.89
N CYS A 289 -39.42 -21.46 -11.80
CA CYS A 289 -38.57 -22.39 -11.08
C CYS A 289 -37.55 -23.02 -12.03
N ASN A 290 -36.47 -22.28 -12.30
CA ASN A 290 -35.30 -22.80 -13.01
C ASN A 290 -34.72 -23.94 -12.17
N VAL A 291 -34.96 -25.17 -12.60
CA VAL A 291 -34.51 -26.35 -11.85
C VAL A 291 -33.01 -26.43 -12.04
N ASP A 292 -32.27 -26.19 -10.98
CA ASP A 292 -30.96 -26.79 -10.79
C ASP A 292 -31.13 -28.30 -11.02
N ASN A 293 -30.82 -28.76 -12.24
CA ASN A 293 -31.01 -30.11 -12.72
C ASN A 293 -29.97 -31.05 -12.09
N HIS A 294 -30.00 -31.16 -10.77
CA HIS A 294 -29.09 -32.02 -10.04
C HIS A 294 -29.76 -33.34 -9.68
N PRO A 295 -29.09 -34.49 -9.90
CA PRO A 295 -29.70 -35.81 -9.78
C PRO A 295 -29.95 -36.21 -8.32
N GLY A 296 -30.96 -37.06 -8.06
CA GLY A 296 -31.06 -37.75 -6.77
C GLY A 296 -31.61 -36.91 -5.60
N TRP A 297 -31.06 -37.17 -4.41
CA TRP A 297 -31.32 -36.47 -3.15
C TRP A 297 -30.19 -35.50 -2.87
N LYS A 298 -30.50 -34.20 -2.78
CA LYS A 298 -29.54 -33.15 -2.43
C LYS A 298 -29.20 -33.25 -0.95
N LEU A 299 -27.95 -33.58 -0.66
CA LEU A 299 -27.34 -33.60 0.67
C LEU A 299 -26.52 -32.31 0.88
N GLU A 300 -27.00 -31.45 1.75
CA GLU A 300 -26.33 -30.23 2.20
C GLU A 300 -25.70 -30.50 3.56
N MET A 301 -24.38 -30.35 3.71
CA MET A 301 -23.65 -30.65 4.94
C MET A 301 -23.20 -29.38 5.64
N PHE A 302 -23.31 -29.35 6.96
CA PHE A 302 -22.93 -28.21 7.79
C PHE A 302 -21.94 -28.68 8.86
N ASP A 303 -20.89 -27.88 9.08
CA ASP A 303 -19.87 -28.09 10.12
C ASP A 303 -20.29 -27.55 11.50
N TYR A 304 -21.51 -27.04 11.60
CA TYR A 304 -22.16 -26.62 12.84
C TYR A 304 -23.40 -27.45 13.15
N THR A 305 -23.96 -27.27 14.35
CA THR A 305 -25.22 -27.90 14.78
C THR A 305 -26.41 -27.06 14.30
N ILE A 306 -27.21 -27.58 13.39
CA ILE A 306 -28.52 -27.00 13.08
C ILE A 306 -29.39 -27.00 14.36
N THR A 307 -29.98 -25.85 14.71
CA THR A 307 -31.03 -25.79 15.73
C THR A 307 -32.36 -26.27 15.15
N LYS A 308 -33.31 -26.70 15.97
CA LYS A 308 -34.58 -27.28 15.47
C LYS A 308 -35.27 -26.31 14.49
N PRO A 309 -35.47 -26.67 13.20
CA PRO A 309 -36.18 -25.82 12.26
C PRO A 309 -37.60 -25.58 12.73
N LYS A 310 -38.03 -24.31 12.69
CA LYS A 310 -39.41 -23.92 12.99
C LYS A 310 -40.37 -24.24 11.84
N SER A 311 -39.84 -24.34 10.62
CA SER A 311 -40.60 -24.67 9.41
C SER A 311 -39.72 -25.40 8.37
N ALA A 312 -40.37 -25.98 7.35
CA ALA A 312 -39.70 -26.61 6.21
C ALA A 312 -38.75 -25.65 5.46
N PHE A 313 -39.01 -24.34 5.55
CA PHE A 313 -38.28 -23.27 4.86
C PHE A 313 -37.33 -22.52 5.78
N THR A 314 -36.82 -23.17 6.83
CA THR A 314 -35.82 -22.52 7.68
C THR A 314 -34.52 -22.44 6.85
N GLU A 315 -34.17 -21.24 6.41
CA GLU A 315 -32.88 -20.99 5.76
C GLU A 315 -31.76 -21.13 6.79
N TYR A 316 -30.75 -21.91 6.42
CA TYR A 316 -29.51 -22.09 7.17
C TYR A 316 -28.35 -21.52 6.35
N GLU A 317 -27.30 -21.05 7.01
CA GLU A 317 -26.11 -20.53 6.34
C GLU A 317 -25.51 -21.57 5.37
N ASN A 318 -24.87 -21.10 4.29
CA ASN A 318 -24.38 -21.90 3.16
C ASN A 318 -23.77 -23.26 3.57
N PRO A 319 -24.19 -24.38 2.96
CA PRO A 319 -23.63 -25.68 3.28
C PRO A 319 -22.13 -25.75 2.95
N THR A 320 -21.36 -26.34 3.85
CA THR A 320 -19.91 -26.58 3.67
C THR A 320 -19.60 -27.50 2.49
N LYS A 321 -20.53 -28.40 2.17
CA LYS A 321 -20.43 -29.32 1.04
C LYS A 321 -21.83 -29.73 0.58
N ILE A 322 -22.03 -29.81 -0.73
CA ILE A 322 -23.24 -30.35 -1.35
C ILE A 322 -22.86 -31.67 -2.04
N GLU A 323 -23.64 -32.71 -1.80
CA GLU A 323 -23.55 -34.02 -2.46
C GLU A 323 -24.93 -34.44 -2.97
N TYR A 324 -24.96 -35.39 -3.90
CA TYR A 324 -26.19 -35.92 -4.49
C TYR A 324 -26.21 -37.44 -4.31
N LEU A 325 -27.29 -37.97 -3.73
CA LEU A 325 -27.44 -39.39 -3.38
C LEU A 325 -28.55 -40.06 -4.20
N ASP A 326 -28.38 -41.32 -4.58
CA ASP A 326 -29.43 -42.07 -5.31
C ASP A 326 -30.67 -42.37 -4.45
N SER A 327 -30.51 -42.35 -3.12
CA SER A 327 -31.56 -42.66 -2.15
C SER A 327 -31.33 -41.89 -0.85
N PRO A 328 -32.35 -41.76 0.03
CA PRO A 328 -32.18 -41.05 1.29
C PRO A 328 -31.54 -41.94 2.36
N LYS A 329 -30.32 -42.38 2.05
CA LYS A 329 -29.50 -43.26 2.88
C LYS A 329 -28.10 -42.69 3.02
N ILE A 330 -27.71 -42.46 4.27
CA ILE A 330 -26.40 -41.99 4.68
C ILE A 330 -25.86 -43.01 5.67
N SER A 331 -24.62 -43.45 5.45
CA SER A 331 -23.91 -44.33 6.37
C SER A 331 -22.65 -43.65 6.88
N ASN A 332 -22.44 -43.70 8.20
CA ASN A 332 -21.27 -43.14 8.87
C ASN A 332 -20.99 -41.67 8.50
N PHE A 333 -22.01 -40.82 8.59
CA PHE A 333 -21.95 -39.41 8.18
C PHE A 333 -20.73 -38.68 8.77
N LEU A 334 -19.81 -38.26 7.88
CA LEU A 334 -18.57 -37.55 8.18
C LEU A 334 -17.55 -38.30 9.09
N GLY A 335 -17.71 -39.61 9.27
CA GLY A 335 -16.73 -40.50 9.91
C GLY A 335 -16.31 -40.09 11.34
N LYS A 336 -15.04 -40.36 11.70
CA LYS A 336 -14.45 -40.13 13.04
C LYS A 336 -14.25 -38.65 13.44
N ARG A 337 -14.89 -37.69 12.76
CA ARG A 337 -14.77 -36.27 13.17
C ARG A 337 -15.47 -36.06 14.52
N SER A 338 -14.72 -35.63 15.52
CA SER A 338 -15.19 -35.34 16.90
C SER A 338 -15.99 -34.05 17.04
N SER A 339 -16.50 -33.48 15.94
CA SER A 339 -17.22 -32.21 15.92
C SER A 339 -18.71 -32.41 15.68
N LYS A 340 -19.52 -31.45 16.18
CA LYS A 340 -20.97 -31.43 16.03
C LYS A 340 -21.37 -31.09 14.58
N VAL A 341 -21.57 -32.11 13.77
CA VAL A 341 -21.96 -31.97 12.36
C VAL A 341 -23.48 -32.05 12.17
N SER A 342 -23.99 -31.44 11.11
CA SER A 342 -25.40 -31.56 10.72
C SER A 342 -25.56 -31.59 9.20
N GLY A 343 -26.77 -31.90 8.74
CA GLY A 343 -27.07 -31.94 7.32
C GLY A 343 -28.56 -31.74 7.03
N LYS A 344 -28.84 -31.39 5.78
CA LYS A 344 -30.18 -31.33 5.20
C LYS A 344 -30.19 -32.23 3.97
N LEU A 345 -31.13 -33.17 3.94
CA LEU A 345 -31.38 -34.00 2.77
C LEU A 345 -32.72 -33.60 2.14
N SER A 346 -32.76 -33.32 0.85
CA SER A 346 -34.00 -32.92 0.17
C SER A 346 -34.17 -33.56 -1.20
N SER A 347 -35.42 -33.89 -1.57
CA SER A 347 -35.75 -34.40 -2.91
C SER A 347 -37.25 -34.28 -3.22
N GLN A 348 -37.59 -34.26 -4.51
CA GLN A 348 -38.94 -34.46 -5.01
C GLN A 348 -39.13 -35.94 -5.37
N ILE A 349 -40.25 -36.51 -4.93
CA ILE A 349 -40.58 -37.90 -5.16
C ILE A 349 -41.95 -38.00 -5.82
N SER A 350 -42.15 -39.02 -6.65
CA SER A 350 -43.47 -39.37 -7.18
C SER A 350 -43.91 -40.71 -6.64
N ALA A 351 -45.10 -40.77 -6.04
CA ALA A 351 -45.66 -42.03 -5.59
C ALA A 351 -46.02 -42.91 -6.79
N LEU A 352 -45.60 -44.18 -6.78
CA LEU A 352 -45.92 -45.12 -7.86
C LEU A 352 -47.42 -45.39 -8.01
N LYS A 353 -48.19 -45.21 -6.92
CA LYS A 353 -49.65 -45.35 -6.89
C LYS A 353 -50.22 -44.45 -5.80
N SER A 354 -51.36 -43.81 -6.05
CA SER A 354 -52.11 -43.09 -5.01
C SER A 354 -52.64 -44.06 -3.95
N ALA A 355 -51.94 -44.18 -2.82
CA ALA A 355 -52.23 -45.15 -1.77
C ALA A 355 -51.63 -44.73 -0.42
N GLN A 356 -52.02 -45.43 0.65
CA GLN A 356 -51.41 -45.25 1.96
C GLN A 356 -50.00 -45.87 1.95
N HIS A 357 -48.99 -45.02 2.12
CA HIS A 357 -47.60 -45.40 2.27
C HIS A 357 -47.26 -45.46 3.76
N LYS A 358 -46.47 -46.44 4.16
CA LYS A 358 -45.86 -46.50 5.49
C LYS A 358 -44.39 -46.13 5.32
N LEU A 359 -43.97 -45.01 5.88
CA LEU A 359 -42.58 -44.58 5.88
C LEU A 359 -41.92 -45.04 7.18
N LYS A 360 -40.68 -45.48 7.06
CA LYS A 360 -39.81 -45.93 8.14
C LYS A 360 -38.52 -45.11 8.12
N LEU A 361 -38.26 -44.40 9.21
CA LEU A 361 -37.04 -43.63 9.44
C LEU A 361 -36.16 -44.39 10.43
N ASN A 362 -34.99 -44.82 9.98
CA ASN A 362 -33.93 -45.39 10.82
C ASN A 362 -32.86 -44.32 11.06
N LEU A 363 -32.53 -44.07 12.33
CA LEU A 363 -31.45 -43.17 12.74
C LEU A 363 -30.52 -43.90 13.70
N ASN A 364 -29.22 -43.77 13.52
CA ASN A 364 -28.19 -44.17 14.48
C ASN A 364 -27.29 -42.96 14.73
N GLY A 365 -27.03 -42.60 15.99
CA GLY A 365 -26.18 -41.45 16.34
C GLY A 365 -26.65 -40.06 15.85
N LEU A 366 -27.87 -39.95 15.30
CA LEU A 366 -28.43 -38.73 14.72
C LEU A 366 -29.79 -38.38 15.32
N ALA A 367 -30.07 -37.09 15.46
CA ALA A 367 -31.41 -36.55 15.66
C ALA A 367 -31.91 -35.96 14.34
N ALA A 368 -33.18 -36.15 13.99
CA ALA A 368 -33.74 -35.64 12.74
C ALA A 368 -35.18 -35.13 12.86
N ILE A 369 -35.55 -34.24 11.94
CA ILE A 369 -36.91 -33.78 11.67
C ILE A 369 -37.18 -33.91 10.17
N VAL A 370 -38.29 -34.55 9.82
CA VAL A 370 -38.68 -34.82 8.43
C VAL A 370 -39.92 -34.04 8.09
N PHE A 371 -39.87 -33.26 7.02
CA PHE A 371 -41.00 -32.57 6.42
C PHE A 371 -41.46 -33.32 5.17
N ILE A 372 -42.77 -33.43 4.99
CA ILE A 372 -43.39 -33.89 3.73
C ILE A 372 -44.42 -32.84 3.32
N ASP A 373 -44.26 -32.28 2.12
CA ASP A 373 -45.08 -31.17 1.61
C ASP A 373 -45.18 -30.01 2.63
N GLY A 374 -44.04 -29.63 3.22
CA GLY A 374 -43.93 -28.55 4.21
C GLY A 374 -44.43 -28.89 5.62
N LYS A 375 -45.01 -30.07 5.85
CA LYS A 375 -45.57 -30.49 7.15
C LYS A 375 -44.63 -31.41 7.91
N VAL A 376 -44.45 -31.15 9.20
CA VAL A 376 -43.65 -32.00 10.09
C VAL A 376 -44.26 -33.41 10.16
N PHE A 377 -43.52 -34.40 9.68
CA PHE A 377 -43.93 -35.79 9.64
C PHE A 377 -43.22 -36.65 10.69
N PHE A 378 -41.91 -36.48 10.88
CA PHE A 378 -41.15 -37.02 12.02
C PHE A 378 -40.47 -35.88 12.78
N ASP A 379 -40.45 -35.93 14.11
CA ASP A 379 -39.74 -34.96 14.95
C ASP A 379 -39.08 -35.69 16.12
N ILE A 380 -37.76 -35.84 16.04
CA ILE A 380 -36.90 -36.52 17.02
C ILE A 380 -35.82 -35.54 17.51
N PHE A 381 -35.93 -34.26 17.15
CA PHE A 381 -34.85 -33.28 17.30
C PHE A 381 -34.49 -32.97 18.77
N LEU A 382 -35.41 -33.24 19.70
CA LEU A 382 -35.27 -32.87 21.12
C LEU A 382 -35.22 -34.07 22.09
N LYS A 383 -35.05 -35.29 21.58
CA LYS A 383 -34.97 -36.47 22.44
C LYS A 383 -33.52 -36.84 22.72
N GLU A 384 -33.02 -36.46 23.89
CA GLU A 384 -31.69 -36.83 24.37
C GLU A 384 -31.55 -38.37 24.53
N ASN A 385 -30.35 -38.89 24.31
CA ASN A 385 -29.95 -40.30 24.54
C ASN A 385 -30.58 -41.39 23.64
N LEU A 386 -30.94 -41.06 22.41
CA LEU A 386 -31.43 -42.06 21.47
C LEU A 386 -30.31 -42.61 20.57
N ILE A 387 -29.71 -43.72 21.00
CA ILE A 387 -28.84 -44.55 20.15
C ILE A 387 -29.75 -45.60 19.48
N ASN A 388 -29.84 -45.59 18.15
CA ASN A 388 -30.75 -46.41 17.33
C ASN A 388 -32.26 -46.12 17.49
N VAL A 389 -32.80 -45.26 16.64
CA VAL A 389 -34.22 -44.94 16.56
C VAL A 389 -34.82 -45.49 15.27
N VAL A 390 -35.90 -46.24 15.41
CA VAL A 390 -36.74 -46.67 14.29
C VAL A 390 -38.13 -46.10 14.49
N LEU A 391 -38.55 -45.18 13.62
CA LEU A 391 -39.91 -44.64 13.61
C LEU A 391 -40.67 -45.08 12.37
N GLU A 392 -41.96 -45.35 12.54
CA GLU A 392 -42.85 -45.67 11.43
C GLU A 392 -44.12 -44.83 11.49
N ARG A 393 -44.52 -44.22 10.37
CA ARG A 393 -45.77 -43.47 10.25
C ARG A 393 -46.42 -43.72 8.89
N LYS A 394 -47.75 -43.61 8.84
CA LYS A 394 -48.52 -43.77 7.60
C LYS A 394 -48.89 -42.41 7.02
N ILE A 395 -48.82 -42.25 5.71
CA ILE A 395 -49.22 -41.05 4.97
C ILE A 395 -49.91 -41.45 3.66
N LEU A 396 -50.86 -40.64 3.19
CA LEU A 396 -51.48 -40.81 1.89
C LEU A 396 -50.69 -39.98 0.87
N LEU A 397 -49.99 -40.62 -0.05
CA LEU A 397 -49.30 -39.96 -1.17
C LEU A 397 -50.09 -40.23 -2.43
N SER A 398 -50.21 -39.20 -3.29
CA SER A 398 -50.88 -39.30 -4.58
C SER A 398 -49.84 -39.49 -5.69
N GLN A 399 -50.14 -40.35 -6.65
CA GLN A 399 -49.38 -40.47 -7.89
C GLN A 399 -49.56 -39.25 -8.81
N SER A 400 -50.66 -38.51 -8.66
CA SER A 400 -51.00 -37.39 -9.54
C SER A 400 -50.23 -36.11 -9.27
N LYS A 401 -49.39 -36.07 -8.22
CA LYS A 401 -48.60 -34.89 -7.88
C LYS A 401 -47.25 -35.34 -7.30
N PRO A 402 -46.15 -34.61 -7.59
CA PRO A 402 -44.91 -34.81 -6.87
C PRO A 402 -45.09 -34.40 -5.41
N HIS A 403 -44.32 -35.04 -4.54
CA HIS A 403 -44.25 -34.75 -3.11
C HIS A 403 -42.83 -34.31 -2.76
N PHE A 404 -42.71 -33.28 -1.92
CA PHE A 404 -41.40 -32.77 -1.52
C PHE A 404 -41.04 -33.28 -0.12
N ILE A 405 -39.85 -33.87 0.02
CA ILE A 405 -39.35 -34.38 1.29
C ILE A 405 -38.08 -33.62 1.67
N GLU A 406 -38.03 -33.15 2.91
CA GLU A 406 -36.84 -32.56 3.52
C GLU A 406 -36.54 -33.23 4.87
N ILE A 407 -35.27 -33.53 5.11
CA ILE A 407 -34.79 -34.17 6.34
C ILE A 407 -33.66 -33.33 6.90
N TYR A 408 -33.91 -32.63 7.99
CA TYR A 408 -32.87 -31.92 8.74
C TYR A 408 -32.37 -32.84 9.84
N PHE A 409 -31.06 -33.05 9.93
CA PHE A 409 -30.47 -33.96 10.92
C PHE A 409 -29.20 -33.39 11.53
N THR A 410 -28.92 -33.77 12.79
CA THR A 410 -27.71 -33.35 13.51
C THR A 410 -27.12 -34.52 14.30
N ALA A 411 -25.80 -34.57 14.39
CA ALA A 411 -25.09 -35.57 15.17
C ALA A 411 -25.33 -35.35 16.68
N ILE A 412 -25.76 -36.42 17.34
CA ILE A 412 -25.91 -36.48 18.81
C ILE A 412 -24.86 -37.41 19.45
N SER A 413 -24.07 -38.11 18.62
CA SER A 413 -23.03 -39.03 19.04
C SER A 413 -21.82 -38.98 18.09
N ASP A 414 -20.65 -39.31 18.61
CA ASP A 414 -19.41 -39.52 17.83
C ASP A 414 -19.27 -40.96 17.30
N LEU A 415 -20.27 -41.81 17.55
CA LEU A 415 -20.36 -43.18 17.01
C LEU A 415 -20.97 -43.18 15.60
N GLU A 416 -21.37 -44.36 15.10
CA GLU A 416 -22.02 -44.52 13.79
C GLU A 416 -23.20 -43.55 13.61
N ARG A 417 -23.10 -42.70 12.59
CA ARG A 417 -24.07 -41.66 12.22
C ARG A 417 -24.81 -42.08 10.96
N ASP A 418 -25.86 -42.88 11.12
CA ASP A 418 -26.62 -43.44 10.01
C ASP A 418 -28.01 -42.85 9.93
N LEU A 419 -28.47 -42.59 8.70
CA LEU A 419 -29.81 -42.13 8.39
C LEU A 419 -30.34 -42.92 7.21
N GLU A 420 -31.53 -43.51 7.33
CA GLU A 420 -32.18 -44.20 6.23
C GLU A 420 -33.70 -43.97 6.27
N LEU A 421 -34.24 -43.40 5.20
CA LEU A 421 -35.68 -43.26 5.00
C LEU A 421 -36.17 -44.27 3.95
N THR A 422 -37.06 -45.15 4.35
CA THR A 422 -37.66 -46.16 3.45
C THR A 422 -39.17 -46.08 3.49
N TRP A 423 -39.84 -46.62 2.47
CA TRP A 423 -41.30 -46.67 2.42
C TRP A 423 -41.82 -48.03 1.96
N ARG A 424 -43.11 -48.27 2.15
CA ARG A 424 -43.82 -49.38 1.51
C ARG A 424 -45.27 -49.00 1.25
N VAL A 425 -45.87 -49.61 0.23
CA VAL A 425 -47.26 -49.36 -0.17
C VAL A 425 -48.16 -50.43 0.44
N GLY A 426 -49.18 -50.04 1.21
CA GLY A 426 -50.18 -50.96 1.77
C GLY A 426 -49.66 -51.93 2.86
N SER A 427 -50.16 -53.17 2.86
CA SER A 427 -49.80 -54.23 3.83
C SER A 427 -48.62 -55.10 3.39
N GLY A 428 -47.87 -54.68 2.36
CA GLY A 428 -46.64 -55.37 1.93
C GLY A 428 -45.67 -55.56 3.10
N LYS A 429 -44.92 -56.66 3.09
CA LYS A 429 -43.99 -56.99 4.19
C LYS A 429 -42.69 -56.17 4.13
N GLU A 430 -42.20 -55.85 2.93
CA GLU A 430 -40.87 -55.25 2.74
C GLU A 430 -40.92 -53.74 2.52
N TYR A 431 -39.91 -53.04 3.03
CA TYR A 431 -39.66 -51.63 2.80
C TYR A 431 -38.66 -51.46 1.66
N SER A 432 -38.90 -50.52 0.76
CA SER A 432 -38.01 -50.14 -0.33
C SER A 432 -37.45 -48.73 -0.14
N LEU A 433 -36.32 -48.45 -0.80
CA LEU A 433 -35.77 -47.09 -0.88
C LEU A 433 -36.71 -46.18 -1.70
N ILE A 434 -36.68 -44.90 -1.39
CA ILE A 434 -37.51 -43.88 -2.06
C ILE A 434 -36.72 -43.29 -3.24
N PRO A 435 -37.12 -43.58 -4.50
CA PRO A 435 -36.41 -43.08 -5.68
C PRO A 435 -36.67 -41.58 -5.90
N SER A 436 -35.66 -40.84 -6.38
CA SER A 436 -35.78 -39.46 -6.86
C SER A 436 -36.29 -39.41 -8.31
N THR A 437 -36.98 -38.34 -8.70
CA THR A 437 -37.55 -38.16 -10.04
C THR A 437 -36.65 -37.45 -11.05
N PHE A 438 -35.42 -37.05 -10.69
CA PHE A 438 -34.49 -36.37 -11.61
C PHE A 438 -33.73 -37.36 -12.52
N THR A 439 -33.81 -37.19 -13.85
CA THR A 439 -33.02 -37.93 -14.87
C THR A 439 -31.84 -37.11 -15.40
N THR A 440 -30.70 -37.78 -15.63
CA THR A 440 -29.37 -37.21 -15.96
C THR A 440 -29.22 -36.67 -17.40
N ILE A 441 -28.71 -35.44 -17.53
CA ILE A 441 -27.96 -34.96 -18.71
C ILE A 441 -26.68 -34.30 -18.18
N GLU A 442 -25.53 -34.96 -18.33
CA GLU A 442 -24.22 -34.37 -18.00
C GLU A 442 -23.90 -33.28 -19.02
N LYS A 443 -24.10 -32.00 -18.66
CA LYS A 443 -23.43 -30.89 -19.38
C LYS A 443 -22.12 -30.62 -18.66
N THR A 444 -21.01 -30.86 -19.34
CA THR A 444 -19.67 -30.57 -18.86
C THR A 444 -19.51 -29.06 -18.65
N ILE A 445 -19.11 -28.64 -17.44
CA ILE A 445 -18.66 -27.27 -17.13
C ILE A 445 -17.45 -26.98 -18.01
N SER A 446 -17.52 -25.98 -18.88
CA SER A 446 -16.47 -25.67 -19.85
C SER A 446 -16.46 -24.18 -20.19
N CYS A 447 -15.34 -23.53 -19.87
CA CYS A 447 -15.13 -22.13 -20.22
C CYS A 447 -15.17 -21.94 -21.74
N GLY A 448 -15.81 -20.87 -22.19
CA GLY A 448 -16.07 -20.53 -23.60
C GLY A 448 -17.45 -20.96 -24.11
N ASP A 449 -18.34 -21.49 -23.26
CA ASP A 449 -19.70 -21.88 -23.65
C ASP A 449 -20.72 -20.73 -23.56
N LYS A 450 -20.25 -19.54 -23.15
CA LYS A 450 -21.03 -18.31 -22.93
C LYS A 450 -22.03 -18.37 -21.78
N ILE A 451 -21.90 -19.36 -20.90
CA ILE A 451 -22.71 -19.49 -19.71
C ILE A 451 -21.77 -19.44 -18.52
N CYS A 452 -21.92 -18.42 -17.67
CA CYS A 452 -21.14 -18.33 -16.44
C CYS A 452 -21.61 -19.38 -15.42
N ASN A 453 -21.14 -20.62 -15.59
CA ASN A 453 -21.39 -21.74 -14.67
C ASN A 453 -20.11 -22.15 -13.91
N GLU A 454 -18.98 -21.54 -14.24
CA GLU A 454 -17.69 -21.61 -13.54
C GLU A 454 -17.57 -20.56 -12.42
N HIS A 455 -16.45 -20.59 -11.68
CA HIS A 455 -16.08 -19.48 -10.81
C HIS A 455 -15.73 -18.25 -11.68
N PRO A 456 -16.25 -17.02 -11.40
CA PRO A 456 -16.06 -15.88 -12.29
C PRO A 456 -14.62 -15.53 -12.63
N THR A 457 -13.70 -15.73 -11.69
CA THR A 457 -12.25 -15.49 -11.90
C THR A 457 -11.55 -16.63 -12.66
N SER A 458 -12.13 -17.84 -12.67
CA SER A 458 -11.59 -19.00 -13.39
C SER A 458 -11.93 -19.03 -14.88
N CYS A 459 -13.00 -18.33 -15.29
CA CYS A 459 -13.39 -18.18 -16.68
C CYS A 459 -13.89 -16.76 -16.94
N LEU A 460 -12.95 -15.81 -17.12
CA LEU A 460 -13.34 -14.42 -17.39
C LEU A 460 -14.19 -14.30 -18.67
N ARG A 461 -13.94 -15.16 -19.67
CA ARG A 461 -14.60 -15.11 -20.98
C ARG A 461 -16.13 -15.16 -20.86
N ASP A 462 -16.64 -16.08 -20.05
CA ASP A 462 -18.09 -16.26 -19.88
C ASP A 462 -18.64 -15.44 -18.71
N CYS A 463 -17.79 -15.10 -17.73
CA CYS A 463 -18.20 -14.50 -16.46
C CYS A 463 -17.81 -13.02 -16.26
N HIS A 464 -17.26 -12.32 -17.26
CA HIS A 464 -16.77 -10.94 -17.07
C HIS A 464 -17.81 -9.98 -16.48
N ASP A 465 -19.08 -10.11 -16.86
CA ASP A 465 -20.19 -9.29 -16.35
C ASP A 465 -20.56 -9.59 -14.88
N HIS A 466 -20.06 -10.69 -14.31
CA HIS A 466 -20.30 -11.10 -12.92
C HIS A 466 -19.14 -10.75 -11.98
N ILE A 467 -18.03 -10.19 -12.49
CA ILE A 467 -16.87 -9.83 -11.66
C ILE A 467 -17.15 -8.54 -10.91
N GLU A 468 -17.79 -7.58 -11.56
CA GLU A 468 -18.14 -6.28 -11.01
C GLU A 468 -19.61 -5.97 -11.32
N GLU A 469 -20.35 -5.56 -10.29
CA GLU A 469 -21.73 -5.12 -10.46
C GLU A 469 -21.77 -3.78 -11.22
N GLU A 470 -22.57 -3.71 -12.28
CA GLU A 470 -22.83 -2.47 -13.01
C GLU A 470 -23.70 -1.53 -12.19
N CYS A 471 -23.14 -0.36 -11.87
CA CYS A 471 -23.81 0.62 -11.03
C CYS A 471 -23.84 2.00 -11.69
N PRO A 472 -24.76 2.89 -11.30
CA PRO A 472 -24.82 4.24 -11.85
C PRO A 472 -23.51 5.01 -11.61
N ALA A 473 -23.09 5.80 -12.61
CA ALA A 473 -21.93 6.70 -12.49
C ALA A 473 -22.22 7.97 -11.67
N GLN A 474 -23.49 8.22 -11.32
CA GLN A 474 -23.90 9.32 -10.46
C GLN A 474 -24.22 8.79 -9.08
N SER A 475 -23.81 9.54 -8.05
CA SER A 475 -24.19 9.21 -6.68
C SER A 475 -25.72 9.28 -6.55
N PRO A 476 -26.33 8.35 -5.80
CA PRO A 476 -27.76 8.45 -5.50
C PRO A 476 -28.05 9.77 -4.75
N PRO A 477 -29.21 10.41 -4.98
CA PRO A 477 -29.57 11.63 -4.28
C PRO A 477 -29.63 11.37 -2.77
N SER A 478 -29.18 12.33 -1.96
CA SER A 478 -29.20 12.20 -0.50
C SER A 478 -30.63 12.28 0.03
N GLU A 479 -31.06 11.27 0.79
CA GLU A 479 -32.36 11.28 1.46
C GLU A 479 -32.37 12.28 2.64
N LEU A 480 -32.77 13.52 2.36
CA LEU A 480 -33.01 14.57 3.36
C LEU A 480 -34.19 14.27 4.29
N GLN A 481 -35.01 13.27 3.94
CA GLN A 481 -36.22 12.90 4.70
C GLN A 481 -35.92 12.46 6.15
N SER A 482 -34.74 11.90 6.40
CA SER A 482 -34.34 11.46 7.74
C SER A 482 -34.17 12.61 8.75
N TYR A 483 -33.80 13.81 8.28
CA TYR A 483 -33.55 14.98 9.14
C TYR A 483 -34.69 15.99 9.17
N TYR A 484 -35.48 16.09 8.10
CA TYR A 484 -36.54 17.10 7.96
C TYR A 484 -37.97 16.53 8.09
N GLY A 485 -38.10 15.23 8.39
CA GLY A 485 -39.39 14.54 8.45
C GLY A 485 -39.98 14.30 7.04
N PRO A 486 -41.22 13.78 6.94
CA PRO A 486 -41.87 13.56 5.65
C PRO A 486 -42.12 14.90 4.95
N ILE A 487 -41.22 15.21 4.03
CA ILE A 487 -41.27 16.40 3.20
C ILE A 487 -42.47 16.30 2.24
N LYS A 488 -43.54 17.04 2.54
CA LYS A 488 -44.76 17.06 1.71
C LYS A 488 -44.76 18.16 0.64
N ASP A 489 -43.90 19.17 0.77
CA ASP A 489 -43.88 20.32 -0.11
C ASP A 489 -43.01 20.12 -1.37
N THR A 490 -43.29 20.90 -2.41
CA THR A 490 -42.54 20.84 -3.68
C THR A 490 -41.08 21.23 -3.49
N LEU A 491 -40.79 22.16 -2.57
CA LEU A 491 -39.44 22.64 -2.32
C LEU A 491 -38.57 21.53 -1.74
N GLY A 492 -39.02 20.84 -0.70
CA GLY A 492 -38.21 19.77 -0.16
C GLY A 492 -38.16 18.53 -1.07
N LYS A 493 -39.19 18.26 -1.90
CA LYS A 493 -39.08 17.24 -2.96
C LYS A 493 -38.01 17.58 -3.99
N LEU A 494 -37.86 18.87 -4.33
CA LEU A 494 -36.78 19.34 -5.20
C LEU A 494 -35.41 19.25 -4.52
N LEU A 495 -35.34 19.57 -3.21
CA LEU A 495 -34.11 19.40 -2.43
C LEU A 495 -33.69 17.93 -2.29
N ASN A 496 -34.66 17.02 -2.13
CA ASN A 496 -34.42 15.58 -2.02
C ASN A 496 -34.04 14.92 -3.35
N ASN A 497 -34.19 15.63 -4.48
CA ASN A 497 -33.77 15.20 -5.81
C ASN A 497 -32.46 15.89 -6.26
N GLN A 498 -31.75 16.57 -5.36
CA GLN A 498 -30.45 17.14 -5.70
C GLN A 498 -29.38 16.06 -5.63
N TYR A 499 -28.85 15.71 -6.80
CA TYR A 499 -27.66 14.89 -6.93
C TYR A 499 -26.46 15.61 -6.32
N ILE A 500 -25.63 14.86 -5.61
CA ILE A 500 -24.36 15.38 -5.11
C ILE A 500 -23.36 15.34 -6.28
N TYR A 501 -22.77 16.48 -6.61
CA TYR A 501 -21.76 16.56 -7.65
C TYR A 501 -20.56 15.67 -7.31
N SER A 502 -20.00 14.97 -8.29
CA SER A 502 -18.69 14.33 -8.11
C SER A 502 -17.59 15.39 -8.04
N LEU A 503 -16.53 15.12 -7.29
CA LEU A 503 -15.39 16.05 -7.20
C LEU A 503 -14.80 16.30 -8.61
N PRO A 504 -14.60 17.56 -9.03
CA PRO A 504 -14.05 17.87 -10.35
C PRO A 504 -12.69 17.21 -10.59
N GLY A 505 -12.51 16.63 -11.78
CA GLY A 505 -11.27 15.93 -12.19
C GLY A 505 -11.10 14.51 -11.66
N LEU A 506 -12.06 13.95 -10.92
CA LEU A 506 -12.00 12.54 -10.50
C LEU A 506 -11.91 11.58 -11.68
N ASN A 507 -12.52 11.92 -12.82
CA ASN A 507 -12.53 11.08 -14.00
C ASN A 507 -11.12 10.69 -14.46
N TYR A 508 -10.10 11.55 -14.28
CA TYR A 508 -8.72 11.21 -14.58
C TYR A 508 -8.23 9.97 -13.83
N MET A 509 -8.66 9.79 -12.57
CA MET A 509 -8.32 8.62 -11.75
C MET A 509 -8.97 7.33 -12.26
N ALA A 510 -10.00 7.41 -13.12
CA ALA A 510 -10.62 6.24 -13.74
C ALA A 510 -9.79 5.69 -14.90
N HIS A 511 -8.85 6.46 -15.43
CA HIS A 511 -8.12 6.17 -16.66
C HIS A 511 -6.69 5.75 -16.37
N GLY A 512 -6.12 4.94 -17.25
CA GLY A 512 -4.69 4.68 -17.22
C GLY A 512 -3.89 5.76 -17.92
N ILE A 513 -2.57 5.64 -17.81
CA ILE A 513 -1.58 6.58 -18.31
C ILE A 513 -0.75 5.85 -19.36
N ASP A 514 -0.58 6.48 -20.51
CA ASP A 514 0.40 6.02 -21.48
C ASP A 514 1.79 6.34 -20.97
N ILE A 515 2.57 5.29 -20.74
CA ILE A 515 3.94 5.41 -20.27
C ILE A 515 4.77 6.29 -21.18
N LEU A 516 4.52 6.32 -22.50
CA LEU A 516 5.27 7.03 -23.55
C LEU A 516 5.06 8.54 -23.61
N THR A 517 3.94 9.00 -23.09
CA THR A 517 3.58 10.42 -23.14
C THR A 517 3.43 10.99 -21.74
N GLY A 518 3.22 10.14 -20.73
CA GLY A 518 2.76 10.55 -19.40
C GLY A 518 1.33 11.08 -19.41
N GLU A 519 0.60 10.91 -20.52
CA GLU A 519 -0.75 11.44 -20.69
C GLU A 519 -1.82 10.40 -20.36
N THR A 520 -2.96 10.89 -19.87
CA THR A 520 -4.13 10.05 -19.60
C THR A 520 -4.72 9.51 -20.89
N LEU A 521 -5.04 8.21 -20.93
CA LEU A 521 -5.71 7.59 -22.06
C LEU A 521 -7.24 7.67 -21.92
N PRO A 522 -8.00 7.71 -23.03
CA PRO A 522 -9.44 7.93 -22.99
C PRO A 522 -10.25 6.71 -22.50
N SER A 523 -9.66 5.52 -22.47
CA SER A 523 -10.35 4.30 -22.06
C SER A 523 -10.39 4.19 -20.53
N PRO A 524 -11.55 3.99 -19.90
CA PRO A 524 -11.65 3.88 -18.44
C PRO A 524 -11.13 2.52 -17.97
N LEU A 525 -10.09 2.54 -17.16
CA LEU A 525 -9.54 1.37 -16.48
C LEU A 525 -10.39 0.95 -15.28
N PHE A 526 -10.88 1.92 -14.51
CA PHE A 526 -11.68 1.69 -13.30
C PHE A 526 -13.14 2.10 -13.46
N ALA A 527 -14.02 1.41 -12.77
CA ALA A 527 -15.42 1.78 -12.63
C ALA A 527 -15.59 2.83 -11.53
N GLN A 528 -15.97 4.05 -11.90
CA GLN A 528 -16.37 5.10 -10.94
C GLN A 528 -17.89 5.09 -10.78
N THR A 529 -18.39 4.08 -10.07
CA THR A 529 -19.82 3.83 -9.93
C THR A 529 -20.24 3.74 -8.47
N TYR A 530 -21.54 3.95 -8.20
CA TYR A 530 -22.13 4.02 -6.87
C TYR A 530 -23.21 2.94 -6.74
N CYS A 531 -22.85 1.77 -6.19
CA CYS A 531 -23.77 0.61 -6.13
C CYS A 531 -24.80 0.69 -5.02
N ASP A 532 -24.45 1.23 -3.85
CA ASP A 532 -25.34 1.30 -2.70
C ASP A 532 -25.18 2.61 -1.90
N ASN A 533 -26.26 3.04 -1.25
CA ASN A 533 -26.31 4.22 -0.36
C ASN A 533 -25.38 4.13 0.87
N THR A 534 -24.64 3.03 1.07
CA THR A 534 -24.03 2.68 2.36
C THR A 534 -22.55 3.07 2.54
N SER A 535 -21.84 3.55 1.51
CA SER A 535 -20.42 3.94 1.69
C SER A 535 -19.87 5.00 0.73
N LEU A 536 -20.71 5.94 0.26
CA LEU A 536 -20.17 7.10 -0.48
C LEU A 536 -19.43 8.03 0.50
N SER A 537 -18.21 8.42 0.15
CA SER A 537 -17.44 9.39 0.92
C SER A 537 -17.79 10.80 0.44
N LEU A 538 -17.99 11.72 1.38
CA LEU A 538 -18.28 13.12 1.09
C LEU A 538 -17.07 13.98 1.44
N VAL A 539 -16.74 14.92 0.55
CA VAL A 539 -15.70 15.92 0.81
C VAL A 539 -16.28 17.32 0.69
N HIS A 540 -16.07 18.13 1.72
CA HIS A 540 -16.60 19.49 1.78
C HIS A 540 -15.59 20.49 1.19
N CYS A 541 -16.03 21.24 0.18
CA CYS A 541 -15.30 22.38 -0.39
C CYS A 541 -15.77 23.67 0.28
N GLN A 542 -15.11 24.08 1.36
CA GLN A 542 -15.43 25.33 2.06
C GLN A 542 -15.34 26.55 1.15
N HIS A 543 -14.42 26.56 0.19
CA HIS A 543 -14.23 27.67 -0.75
C HIS A 543 -15.49 27.96 -1.60
N ARG A 544 -16.22 26.91 -2.02
CA ARG A 544 -17.45 27.04 -2.83
C ARG A 544 -18.73 26.85 -2.02
N GLY A 545 -18.64 26.41 -0.77
CA GLY A 545 -19.80 25.99 0.01
C GLY A 545 -20.51 24.78 -0.61
N LEU A 546 -19.76 23.88 -1.26
CA LEU A 546 -20.29 22.69 -1.94
C LEU A 546 -19.76 21.41 -1.31
N VAL A 547 -20.57 20.36 -1.35
CA VAL A 547 -20.17 19.01 -0.97
C VAL A 547 -20.05 18.17 -2.23
N TYR A 548 -18.97 17.40 -2.34
CA TYR A 548 -18.75 16.48 -3.45
C TYR A 548 -18.79 15.03 -2.99
N SER A 549 -19.29 14.15 -3.85
CA SER A 549 -19.24 12.70 -3.66
C SER A 549 -17.97 12.10 -4.24
N LEU A 550 -17.45 11.08 -3.55
CA LEU A 550 -16.35 10.23 -4.01
C LEU A 550 -16.86 8.79 -4.12
N PRO A 551 -16.58 8.08 -5.23
CA PRO A 551 -16.89 6.66 -5.34
C PRO A 551 -16.02 5.83 -4.37
N PRO A 552 -16.42 4.58 -4.06
CA PRO A 552 -15.60 3.67 -3.27
C PRO A 552 -14.19 3.50 -3.86
N GLY A 553 -13.19 3.35 -2.99
CA GLY A 553 -11.79 3.20 -3.40
C GLY A 553 -11.07 4.51 -3.72
N LEU A 554 -11.71 5.67 -3.56
CA LEU A 554 -11.07 6.98 -3.67
C LEU A 554 -11.13 7.76 -2.35
N PHE A 555 -9.99 8.36 -1.99
CA PHE A 555 -9.89 9.34 -0.93
C PHE A 555 -9.47 10.68 -1.51
N ALA A 556 -10.08 11.79 -1.07
CA ALA A 556 -9.70 13.11 -1.55
C ALA A 556 -9.68 14.16 -0.45
N GLN A 557 -8.76 15.11 -0.59
CA GLN A 557 -8.64 16.30 0.25
C GLN A 557 -8.66 17.55 -0.63
N ILE A 558 -9.55 18.49 -0.33
CA ILE A 558 -9.64 19.77 -1.05
C ILE A 558 -8.75 20.80 -0.35
N SER A 559 -7.83 21.41 -1.10
CA SER A 559 -6.91 22.43 -0.60
C SER A 559 -6.52 23.38 -1.74
N PRO A 560 -7.45 24.26 -2.18
CA PRO A 560 -7.18 25.16 -3.30
C PRO A 560 -6.07 26.15 -2.94
N LYS A 561 -5.00 26.14 -3.73
CA LYS A 561 -3.83 27.01 -3.57
C LYS A 561 -3.28 27.37 -4.95
N CYS A 562 -3.31 28.66 -5.29
CA CYS A 562 -2.75 29.17 -6.54
C CYS A 562 -1.71 30.23 -6.17
N THR A 563 -0.44 29.83 -6.14
CA THR A 563 0.68 30.75 -5.93
C THR A 563 1.17 31.24 -7.28
N ILE A 564 1.38 32.54 -7.42
CA ILE A 564 1.97 33.14 -8.63
C ILE A 564 3.48 32.81 -8.72
N ASP A 565 4.05 32.25 -7.65
CA ASP A 565 5.45 31.82 -7.60
C ASP A 565 5.73 30.77 -8.69
N THR A 566 6.69 31.10 -9.54
CA THR A 566 7.22 30.21 -10.57
C THR A 566 8.27 29.29 -9.97
N SER A 567 8.31 28.06 -10.45
CA SER A 567 9.38 27.10 -10.16
C SER A 567 10.10 26.78 -11.46
N THR A 568 11.40 27.04 -11.51
CA THR A 568 12.23 26.65 -12.65
C THR A 568 13.23 25.58 -12.25
N LYS A 569 13.28 24.52 -13.05
CA LYS A 569 14.31 23.48 -12.99
C LYS A 569 15.18 23.59 -14.25
N THR A 570 16.50 23.60 -14.11
CA THR A 570 17.45 23.61 -15.23
C THR A 570 18.11 22.24 -15.38
N TYR A 571 18.22 21.81 -16.62
CA TYR A 571 18.69 20.53 -17.10
C TYR A 571 19.81 20.74 -18.12
N SER A 572 20.73 19.79 -18.18
CA SER A 572 21.81 19.82 -19.16
C SER A 572 21.34 19.55 -20.59
N SER A 573 20.22 18.83 -20.75
CA SER A 573 19.68 18.43 -22.05
C SER A 573 18.20 18.04 -21.92
N SER A 574 17.51 17.91 -23.06
CA SER A 574 16.15 17.35 -23.12
C SER A 574 16.07 15.94 -22.53
N LEU A 575 17.11 15.13 -22.72
CA LEU A 575 17.20 13.79 -22.13
C LEU A 575 17.27 13.83 -20.60
N SER A 576 18.09 14.71 -20.00
CA SER A 576 18.16 14.82 -18.54
C SER A 576 16.89 15.43 -17.93
N MET A 577 16.17 16.28 -18.68
CA MET A 577 14.82 16.70 -18.32
C MET A 577 13.85 15.52 -18.31
N THR A 578 13.83 14.72 -19.38
CA THR A 578 12.97 13.54 -19.52
C THR A 578 13.19 12.54 -18.37
N SER A 579 14.45 12.26 -18.04
CA SER A 579 14.79 11.39 -16.90
C SER A 579 14.27 11.97 -15.58
N SER A 580 14.43 13.28 -15.34
CA SER A 580 13.89 13.91 -14.13
C SER A 580 12.37 13.87 -14.07
N GLU A 581 11.66 14.06 -15.19
CA GLU A 581 10.20 13.97 -15.22
C GLU A 581 9.72 12.55 -14.91
N SER A 582 10.45 11.54 -15.34
CA SER A 582 10.10 10.14 -15.05
C SER A 582 10.24 9.83 -13.56
N LEU A 583 11.26 10.38 -12.89
CA LEU A 583 11.41 10.28 -11.43
C LEU A 583 10.30 11.04 -10.70
N ASP A 584 9.92 12.23 -11.19
CA ASP A 584 8.83 13.03 -10.62
C ASP A 584 7.46 12.30 -10.72
N MET A 585 7.28 11.31 -11.62
CA MET A 585 6.07 10.44 -11.69
C MET A 585 5.96 9.46 -10.51
N GLY A 586 6.98 9.35 -9.65
CA GLY A 586 6.92 8.58 -8.40
C GLY A 586 6.64 7.09 -8.57
N LEU A 587 7.09 6.50 -9.68
CA LEU A 587 6.96 5.06 -9.91
C LEU A 587 7.86 4.30 -8.92
N ASP A 588 7.25 3.44 -8.10
CA ASP A 588 7.97 2.59 -7.13
C ASP A 588 8.59 1.39 -7.86
N VAL A 589 9.66 1.66 -8.62
CA VAL A 589 10.38 0.66 -9.42
C VAL A 589 10.97 -0.45 -8.56
N SER A 590 11.23 -0.18 -7.26
CA SER A 590 11.79 -1.14 -6.32
C SER A 590 10.84 -2.28 -5.91
N ALA A 591 9.52 -2.10 -6.04
CA ALA A 591 8.53 -3.04 -5.48
C ALA A 591 7.63 -3.72 -6.53
N SER A 592 7.58 -3.23 -7.77
CA SER A 592 6.69 -3.74 -8.81
C SER A 592 7.24 -4.97 -9.52
N GLY A 593 6.51 -6.09 -9.47
CA GLY A 593 6.84 -7.31 -10.21
C GLY A 593 6.49 -7.23 -11.71
N SER A 594 5.56 -6.34 -12.10
CA SER A 594 5.16 -6.18 -13.51
C SER A 594 6.16 -5.37 -14.33
N GLY A 595 6.85 -4.42 -13.70
CA GLY A 595 7.76 -3.50 -14.38
C GLY A 595 9.07 -4.13 -14.86
N GLY A 596 9.40 -5.35 -14.41
CA GLY A 596 10.63 -6.10 -14.71
C GLY A 596 11.85 -5.18 -14.74
N GLY A 597 12.59 -5.07 -13.62
CA GLY A 597 13.62 -4.05 -13.35
C GLY A 597 14.32 -3.50 -14.60
N PHE A 598 14.80 -4.43 -15.46
CA PHE A 598 14.86 -4.34 -16.93
C PHE A 598 14.47 -3.01 -17.58
N PHE A 599 13.22 -3.05 -18.01
CA PHE A 599 12.65 -2.10 -18.93
C PHE A 599 11.82 -1.07 -18.24
N GLY A 600 11.19 -1.31 -17.07
CA GLY A 600 10.37 -0.29 -16.42
C GLY A 600 11.11 1.05 -16.22
N SER A 601 12.42 1.01 -16.00
CA SER A 601 13.22 2.18 -15.66
C SER A 601 14.00 2.78 -16.86
N ILE A 602 14.47 1.97 -17.83
CA ILE A 602 14.93 2.45 -19.14
C ILE A 602 13.77 2.99 -19.96
N SER A 603 12.69 2.21 -20.04
CA SER A 603 11.47 2.61 -20.71
C SER A 603 11.02 3.91 -20.09
N MET A 604 10.94 4.08 -18.77
CA MET A 604 10.64 5.38 -18.13
C MET A 604 11.38 6.58 -18.74
N SER A 605 12.72 6.53 -18.83
CA SER A 605 13.51 7.62 -19.43
C SER A 605 13.31 7.78 -20.95
N ALA A 606 13.06 6.68 -21.67
CA ALA A 606 12.68 6.71 -23.09
C ALA A 606 11.20 7.07 -23.30
N SER A 607 10.37 6.87 -22.28
CA SER A 607 8.92 6.88 -22.31
C SER A 607 8.37 8.22 -21.87
N LEU A 608 9.17 9.17 -21.42
CA LEU A 608 8.72 10.55 -21.46
C LEU A 608 9.32 11.32 -22.63
N SER A 609 10.05 10.65 -23.52
CA SER A 609 10.65 11.34 -24.67
C SER A 609 9.60 11.87 -25.65
N LEU A 610 8.39 11.28 -25.65
CA LEU A 610 7.27 11.74 -26.47
C LEU A 610 6.29 12.63 -25.70
N SER A 611 6.55 12.96 -24.44
CA SER A 611 5.77 13.99 -23.73
C SER A 611 5.91 15.32 -24.47
N GLU A 612 4.86 16.15 -24.42
CA GLU A 612 4.86 17.44 -25.11
C GLU A 612 6.00 18.36 -24.64
N SER A 613 6.34 18.29 -23.34
CA SER A 613 7.47 19.02 -22.76
C SER A 613 8.80 18.54 -23.34
N SER A 614 9.02 17.23 -23.41
CA SER A 614 10.25 16.64 -23.95
C SER A 614 10.41 16.86 -25.45
N LYS A 615 9.31 16.79 -26.22
CA LYS A 615 9.30 17.13 -27.65
C LYS A 615 9.71 18.59 -27.86
N LYS A 616 9.07 19.53 -27.16
CA LYS A 616 9.42 20.96 -27.21
C LYS A 616 10.87 21.21 -26.78
N ALA A 617 11.34 20.52 -25.74
CA ALA A 617 12.74 20.62 -25.30
C ALA A 617 13.71 20.11 -26.37
N ALA A 618 13.42 18.98 -27.00
CA ALA A 618 14.25 18.43 -28.06
C ALA A 618 14.23 19.30 -29.33
N GLU A 619 13.07 19.85 -29.71
CA GLU A 619 12.93 20.79 -30.81
C GLU A 619 13.70 22.08 -30.57
N SER A 620 13.53 22.74 -29.42
CA SER A 620 14.28 23.96 -29.09
C SER A 620 15.78 23.70 -28.96
N GLN A 621 16.19 22.55 -28.39
CA GLN A 621 17.61 22.19 -28.29
C GLN A 621 18.22 21.89 -29.68
N SER A 622 17.43 21.43 -30.65
CA SER A 622 17.90 21.25 -32.03
C SER A 622 18.16 22.58 -32.75
N GLN A 623 17.52 23.67 -32.31
CA GLN A 623 17.68 25.01 -32.87
C GLN A 623 18.80 25.79 -32.18
N LYS A 624 19.01 25.58 -30.88
CA LYS A 624 20.09 26.18 -30.10
C LYS A 624 20.73 25.16 -29.16
N ASP A 625 22.05 25.04 -29.24
CA ASP A 625 22.81 24.22 -28.31
C ASP A 625 22.94 24.94 -26.94
N GLY A 626 22.51 24.29 -25.87
CA GLY A 626 22.37 24.93 -24.58
C GLY A 626 21.69 24.09 -23.50
N SER A 627 21.64 24.65 -22.29
CA SER A 627 20.93 24.06 -21.16
C SER A 627 19.42 24.27 -21.28
N VAL A 628 18.63 23.25 -20.99
CA VAL A 628 17.16 23.27 -21.02
C VAL A 628 16.63 23.68 -19.66
N SER A 629 15.76 24.68 -19.57
CA SER A 629 15.09 25.08 -18.33
C SER A 629 13.59 24.98 -18.48
N LYS A 630 12.92 24.37 -17.50
CA LYS A 630 11.47 24.24 -17.43
C LYS A 630 10.94 25.14 -16.34
N THR A 631 10.19 26.18 -16.72
CA THR A 631 9.52 27.09 -15.79
C THR A 631 8.05 26.74 -15.69
N THR A 632 7.57 26.56 -14.46
CA THR A 632 6.22 26.08 -14.17
C THR A 632 5.52 27.00 -13.18
N LEU A 633 4.24 27.28 -13.43
CA LEU A 633 3.30 27.87 -12.47
C LEU A 633 2.19 26.86 -12.20
N LYS A 634 1.87 26.62 -10.92
CA LYS A 634 0.90 25.62 -10.49
C LYS A 634 -0.19 26.23 -9.62
N CYS A 635 -1.42 25.78 -9.84
CA CYS A 635 -2.57 26.07 -9.01
C CYS A 635 -3.22 24.76 -8.59
N GLU A 636 -3.01 24.36 -7.33
CA GLU A 636 -3.57 23.15 -6.74
C GLU A 636 -5.03 23.36 -6.35
N THR A 637 -5.84 22.31 -6.42
CA THR A 637 -7.29 22.35 -6.09
C THR A 637 -7.63 21.26 -5.08
N SER A 638 -7.25 20.03 -5.36
CA SER A 638 -7.47 18.87 -4.49
C SER A 638 -6.39 17.82 -4.68
N LYS A 639 -6.20 16.96 -3.69
CA LYS A 639 -5.35 15.77 -3.76
C LYS A 639 -6.23 14.54 -3.67
N VAL A 640 -6.01 13.57 -4.55
CA VAL A 640 -6.80 12.34 -4.66
C VAL A 640 -5.87 11.14 -4.59
N HIS A 641 -6.28 10.12 -3.85
CA HIS A 641 -5.55 8.87 -3.67
C HIS A 641 -6.49 7.71 -3.97
N MET A 642 -5.97 6.72 -4.71
CA MET A 642 -6.66 5.43 -4.85
C MET A 642 -6.33 4.53 -3.66
N VAL A 643 -7.33 3.80 -3.20
CA VAL A 643 -7.27 2.89 -2.06
C VAL A 643 -7.95 1.59 -2.46
N GLU A 644 -7.37 0.46 -2.07
CA GLU A 644 -7.97 -0.85 -2.30
C GLU A 644 -9.29 -1.02 -1.52
N PRO A 645 -10.25 -1.81 -2.06
CA PRO A 645 -10.17 -2.59 -3.30
C PRO A 645 -10.39 -1.74 -4.57
N PHE A 646 -9.70 -2.11 -5.65
CA PHE A 646 -9.91 -1.51 -6.98
C PHE A 646 -11.09 -2.17 -7.68
N ARG A 647 -11.90 -1.37 -8.38
CA ARG A 647 -13.01 -1.85 -9.21
C ARG A 647 -12.70 -1.62 -10.66
N PHE A 648 -12.41 -2.67 -11.41
CA PHE A 648 -12.09 -2.56 -12.84
C PHE A 648 -13.34 -2.25 -13.66
N ASN A 649 -13.17 -1.53 -14.77
CA ASN A 649 -14.26 -1.29 -15.71
C ASN A 649 -14.61 -2.59 -16.45
N ASN A 650 -15.90 -2.93 -16.60
CA ASN A 650 -16.32 -4.14 -17.33
C ASN A 650 -15.78 -4.19 -18.76
N LYS A 651 -15.62 -3.05 -19.44
CA LYS A 651 -15.02 -3.01 -20.78
C LYS A 651 -13.53 -3.37 -20.78
N PHE A 652 -12.80 -3.03 -19.72
CA PHE A 652 -11.40 -3.42 -19.56
C PHE A 652 -11.28 -4.94 -19.39
N ILE A 653 -12.11 -5.52 -18.53
CA ILE A 653 -12.17 -6.97 -18.32
C ILE A 653 -12.58 -7.67 -19.63
N GLN A 654 -13.60 -7.16 -20.32
CA GLN A 654 -14.05 -7.68 -21.61
C GLN A 654 -12.94 -7.64 -22.66
N ASP A 655 -12.21 -6.53 -22.79
CA ASP A 655 -11.09 -6.43 -23.73
C ASP A 655 -9.96 -7.42 -23.42
N ILE A 656 -9.68 -7.69 -22.14
CA ILE A 656 -8.76 -8.75 -21.71
C ILE A 656 -9.26 -10.13 -22.19
N THR A 657 -10.54 -10.44 -22.01
CA THR A 657 -11.10 -11.73 -22.44
C THR A 657 -11.01 -11.93 -23.95
N ASN A 658 -11.13 -10.85 -24.71
CA ASN A 658 -11.04 -10.84 -26.18
C ASN A 658 -9.62 -11.02 -26.71
N THR A 659 -8.60 -11.05 -25.86
CA THR A 659 -7.22 -11.33 -26.29
C THR A 659 -6.98 -12.81 -26.62
N TYR A 660 -7.83 -13.70 -26.12
CA TYR A 660 -7.67 -15.15 -26.34
C TYR A 660 -8.03 -15.53 -27.78
N THR A 661 -7.09 -16.20 -28.45
CA THR A 661 -7.31 -16.80 -29.76
C THR A 661 -7.22 -18.33 -29.67
N PRO A 662 -8.22 -19.10 -30.14
CA PRO A 662 -8.21 -20.57 -30.09
C PRO A 662 -7.00 -21.24 -30.75
N GLU A 663 -6.29 -20.53 -31.63
CA GLU A 663 -5.08 -20.99 -32.32
C GLU A 663 -3.87 -21.16 -31.37
N ASP A 664 -3.91 -20.59 -30.15
CA ASP A 664 -2.80 -20.56 -29.18
C ASP A 664 -2.83 -21.72 -28.14
N GLN A 665 -3.41 -22.88 -28.47
CA GLN A 665 -3.50 -24.04 -27.55
C GLN A 665 -2.14 -24.70 -27.22
N ASN A 666 -1.08 -24.40 -27.98
CA ASN A 666 0.26 -24.92 -27.68
C ASN A 666 1.02 -23.99 -26.72
N TYR A 667 1.37 -24.53 -25.55
CA TYR A 667 2.03 -23.88 -24.41
C TYR A 667 3.28 -23.05 -24.76
N ASP A 668 4.02 -23.42 -25.82
CA ASP A 668 5.25 -22.72 -26.23
C ASP A 668 5.03 -21.50 -27.16
N LYS A 669 3.78 -21.20 -27.58
CA LYS A 669 3.50 -20.15 -28.60
C LYS A 669 2.25 -19.31 -28.30
N HIS A 670 2.19 -18.64 -27.17
CA HIS A 670 1.15 -17.61 -26.90
C HIS A 670 1.45 -16.27 -27.59
N SER A 671 2.02 -16.28 -28.80
CA SER A 671 2.45 -15.05 -29.49
C SER A 671 1.28 -14.17 -29.91
N ASN A 672 0.16 -14.76 -30.34
CA ASN A 672 -0.99 -13.98 -30.79
C ASN A 672 -1.73 -13.37 -29.61
N THR A 673 -1.94 -14.14 -28.55
CA THR A 673 -2.54 -13.66 -27.29
C THR A 673 -1.71 -12.52 -26.70
N LYS A 674 -0.36 -12.61 -26.75
CA LYS A 674 0.53 -11.53 -26.34
C LYS A 674 0.39 -10.27 -27.18
N GLU A 675 0.35 -10.40 -28.51
CA GLU A 675 0.20 -9.24 -29.39
C GLU A 675 -1.19 -8.59 -29.24
N ALA A 676 -2.24 -9.40 -29.04
CA ALA A 676 -3.57 -8.90 -28.69
C ALA A 676 -3.57 -8.17 -27.34
N MET A 677 -2.87 -8.71 -26.33
CA MET A 677 -2.69 -8.05 -25.04
C MET A 677 -1.91 -6.74 -25.15
N LYS A 678 -0.90 -6.63 -26.03
CA LYS A 678 -0.23 -5.34 -26.31
C LYS A 678 -1.22 -4.29 -26.81
N ASN A 679 -2.25 -4.67 -27.58
CA ASN A 679 -3.29 -3.74 -28.02
C ASN A 679 -4.18 -3.27 -26.86
N VAL A 680 -4.46 -4.15 -25.89
CA VAL A 680 -5.16 -3.76 -24.64
C VAL A 680 -4.29 -2.79 -23.84
N ILE A 681 -2.99 -3.07 -23.67
CA ILE A 681 -2.05 -2.17 -22.99
C ILE A 681 -1.97 -0.81 -23.71
N LYS A 682 -1.92 -0.77 -25.04
CA LYS A 682 -1.95 0.50 -25.79
C LYS A 682 -3.26 1.27 -25.59
N LYS A 683 -4.39 0.57 -25.42
CA LYS A 683 -5.72 1.16 -25.26
C LYS A 683 -5.96 1.75 -23.87
N TYR A 684 -5.46 1.09 -22.82
CA TYR A 684 -5.67 1.47 -21.42
C TYR A 684 -4.45 2.08 -20.74
N GLY A 685 -3.26 1.88 -21.28
CA GLY A 685 -1.99 2.28 -20.71
C GLY A 685 -1.30 1.09 -20.04
N SER A 686 -0.07 1.31 -19.57
CA SER A 686 0.62 0.37 -18.68
C SER A 686 0.63 0.86 -17.22
N LEU A 687 0.28 2.13 -17.01
CA LEU A 687 0.31 2.80 -15.72
C LEU A 687 -1.10 3.28 -15.32
N TYR A 688 -1.29 3.52 -14.03
CA TYR A 688 -2.49 4.14 -13.48
C TYR A 688 -2.12 5.19 -12.42
N TYR A 689 -3.02 6.14 -12.15
CA TYR A 689 -2.83 7.11 -11.08
C TYR A 689 -3.01 6.46 -9.70
N LYS A 690 -1.94 6.33 -8.92
CA LYS A 690 -2.01 5.92 -7.51
C LYS A 690 -2.42 7.09 -6.62
N SER A 691 -1.87 8.26 -6.90
CA SER A 691 -2.31 9.53 -6.32
C SER A 691 -2.09 10.68 -7.30
N ALA A 692 -2.89 11.74 -7.18
CA ALA A 692 -2.76 12.94 -8.01
C ALA A 692 -3.13 14.19 -7.22
N THR A 693 -2.35 15.25 -7.41
CA THR A 693 -2.75 16.62 -7.11
C THR A 693 -3.42 17.18 -8.35
N LEU A 694 -4.72 17.42 -8.25
CA LEU A 694 -5.55 18.02 -9.28
C LEU A 694 -5.44 19.53 -9.22
N GLY A 695 -5.39 20.19 -10.38
CA GLY A 695 -5.26 21.63 -10.46
C GLY A 695 -5.03 22.15 -11.87
N GLY A 696 -4.27 23.22 -11.99
CA GLY A 696 -3.90 23.84 -13.26
C GLY A 696 -2.40 24.09 -13.28
N LYS A 697 -1.77 23.86 -14.44
CA LYS A 697 -0.34 24.06 -14.63
C LYS A 697 -0.10 24.85 -15.91
N LEU A 698 0.74 25.89 -15.83
CA LEU A 698 1.32 26.57 -16.97
C LEU A 698 2.78 26.20 -17.04
N GLU A 699 3.25 25.80 -18.21
CA GLU A 699 4.60 25.29 -18.41
C GLU A 699 5.25 25.89 -19.65
N GLN A 700 6.49 26.36 -19.50
CA GLN A 700 7.30 26.87 -20.61
C GLN A 700 8.70 26.27 -20.55
N ILE A 701 9.17 25.77 -21.69
CA ILE A 701 10.53 25.31 -21.87
C ILE A 701 11.35 26.45 -22.44
N THR A 702 12.56 26.64 -21.91
CA THR A 702 13.50 27.66 -22.37
C THR A 702 14.89 27.06 -22.50
N VAL A 703 15.48 27.14 -23.68
CA VAL A 703 16.87 26.70 -23.93
C VAL A 703 17.77 27.93 -23.88
N VAL A 704 18.80 27.88 -23.03
CA VAL A 704 19.76 28.97 -22.84
C VAL A 704 21.12 28.54 -23.37
N GLU A 705 21.71 29.33 -24.26
CA GLU A 705 23.00 29.02 -24.88
C GLU A 705 24.10 28.78 -23.84
N HIS A 706 24.94 27.76 -24.07
CA HIS A 706 26.00 27.35 -23.14
C HIS A 706 27.00 28.47 -22.82
N SER A 707 27.39 29.25 -23.83
CA SER A 707 28.31 30.39 -23.69
C SER A 707 27.74 31.46 -22.77
N PHE A 708 26.45 31.78 -22.92
CA PHE A 708 25.75 32.74 -22.08
C PHE A 708 25.54 32.20 -20.67
N ALA A 709 25.07 30.97 -20.53
CA ALA A 709 24.82 30.32 -19.25
C ALA A 709 26.09 30.22 -18.38
N SER A 710 27.24 29.99 -19.01
CA SER A 710 28.54 29.93 -18.32
C SER A 710 29.05 31.32 -17.89
N SER A 711 28.61 32.39 -18.56
CA SER A 711 29.04 33.78 -18.30
C SER A 711 28.20 34.51 -17.25
N LYS A 712 27.08 33.92 -16.81
CA LYS A 712 26.12 34.51 -15.87
C LYS A 712 25.91 33.61 -14.66
N SER A 713 25.53 34.19 -13.54
CA SER A 713 25.16 33.39 -12.37
C SER A 713 23.82 32.69 -12.59
N SER A 714 23.64 31.50 -12.03
CA SER A 714 22.36 30.77 -12.07
C SER A 714 21.18 31.62 -11.58
N SER A 715 21.41 32.47 -10.57
CA SER A 715 20.40 33.38 -10.01
C SER A 715 19.98 34.50 -10.98
N GLU A 716 20.87 34.98 -11.85
CA GLU A 716 20.54 36.00 -12.85
C GLU A 716 19.74 35.41 -14.01
N ILE A 717 20.12 34.22 -14.46
CA ILE A 717 19.39 33.47 -15.49
C ILE A 717 17.99 33.14 -14.95
N GLN A 718 17.89 32.66 -13.71
CA GLN A 718 16.62 32.37 -13.04
C GLN A 718 15.68 33.57 -13.00
N ARG A 719 16.17 34.74 -12.57
CA ARG A 719 15.36 35.96 -12.54
C ARG A 719 14.89 36.39 -13.93
N SER A 720 15.76 36.26 -14.94
CA SER A 720 15.43 36.62 -16.32
C SER A 720 14.40 35.63 -16.94
N MET A 721 14.46 34.37 -16.52
CA MET A 721 13.47 33.33 -16.83
C MET A 721 12.12 33.64 -16.18
N ASP A 722 12.09 33.89 -14.87
CA ASP A 722 10.86 34.19 -14.12
C ASP A 722 10.17 35.45 -14.68
N MET A 723 10.96 36.46 -15.05
CA MET A 723 10.46 37.67 -15.72
C MET A 723 9.86 37.36 -17.10
N SER A 724 10.58 36.59 -17.94
CA SER A 724 10.10 36.15 -19.25
C SER A 724 8.81 35.33 -19.18
N PHE A 725 8.76 34.42 -18.21
CA PHE A 725 7.61 33.57 -17.96
C PHE A 725 6.43 34.41 -17.50
N SER A 726 6.64 35.34 -16.56
CA SER A 726 5.60 36.24 -16.07
C SER A 726 5.00 37.10 -17.19
N VAL A 727 5.85 37.60 -18.10
CA VAL A 727 5.39 38.31 -19.31
C VAL A 727 4.58 37.38 -20.21
N SER A 728 5.07 36.16 -20.45
CA SER A 728 4.38 35.17 -21.28
C SER A 728 3.04 34.71 -20.68
N ALA A 729 2.94 34.67 -19.35
CA ALA A 729 1.72 34.30 -18.64
C ALA A 729 0.70 35.45 -18.55
N SER A 730 1.17 36.70 -18.53
CA SER A 730 0.33 37.89 -18.35
C SER A 730 -0.06 38.59 -19.66
N SER A 731 0.76 38.50 -20.70
CA SER A 731 0.53 39.18 -21.98
C SER A 731 0.28 38.18 -23.11
N LYS A 732 -0.80 38.40 -23.84
CA LYS A 732 -1.06 37.72 -25.10
C LYS A 732 -0.09 38.24 -26.16
N ILE A 733 0.69 37.33 -26.77
CA ILE A 733 1.14 37.46 -28.15
C ILE A 733 1.95 38.73 -28.43
N LEU A 734 3.24 38.71 -28.10
CA LEU A 734 4.23 39.38 -28.95
C LEU A 734 5.50 38.51 -28.99
N PRO A 735 5.76 37.79 -30.09
CA PRO A 735 7.12 37.37 -30.42
C PRO A 735 7.85 38.61 -30.92
N VAL A 736 8.13 39.56 -30.04
CA VAL A 736 8.81 40.81 -30.41
C VAL A 736 10.06 40.93 -29.56
N SER A 737 11.19 40.83 -30.24
CA SER A 737 12.55 41.17 -29.84
C SER A 737 12.74 42.62 -29.34
N GLY A 738 11.66 43.29 -28.93
CA GLY A 738 11.60 44.69 -28.55
C GLY A 738 11.12 44.80 -27.11
N SER A 739 12.04 45.23 -26.24
CA SER A 739 11.83 45.50 -24.82
C SER A 739 10.58 46.35 -24.55
N VAL A 740 9.43 45.72 -24.28
CA VAL A 740 8.26 46.41 -23.77
C VAL A 740 8.55 46.78 -22.31
N SER A 741 8.38 48.06 -21.99
CA SER A 741 8.63 48.63 -20.67
C SER A 741 7.71 48.02 -19.60
N MET A 742 8.18 46.97 -18.94
CA MET A 742 7.57 46.45 -17.71
C MET A 742 7.66 47.49 -16.61
N SER A 743 6.52 48.04 -16.23
CA SER A 743 6.34 48.87 -15.06
C SER A 743 5.17 48.33 -14.25
N ALA A 744 5.34 47.19 -13.59
CA ALA A 744 4.46 46.76 -12.49
C ALA A 744 5.05 45.57 -11.71
N SER A 745 5.41 45.86 -10.45
CA SER A 745 5.34 45.01 -9.25
C SER A 745 6.33 43.87 -8.97
N MET A 746 7.36 43.59 -9.77
CA MET A 746 8.50 42.82 -9.26
C MET A 746 9.67 43.76 -9.03
N ASP A 747 10.27 43.72 -7.82
CA ASP A 747 11.48 44.45 -7.38
C ASP A 747 12.71 44.07 -8.25
N SER A 748 12.65 44.28 -9.56
CA SER A 748 13.59 43.69 -10.51
C SER A 748 14.91 44.48 -10.49
N LYS A 749 15.89 43.92 -9.78
CA LYS A 749 17.32 44.25 -9.91
C LYS A 749 17.91 43.90 -11.30
N THR A 750 17.10 43.46 -12.26
CA THR A 750 17.50 43.11 -13.63
C THR A 750 17.26 44.31 -14.54
N THR A 751 18.31 44.77 -15.22
CA THR A 751 18.24 45.89 -16.19
C THR A 751 17.59 45.46 -17.51
N LYS A 752 17.05 46.41 -18.27
CA LYS A 752 16.44 46.12 -19.60
C LYS A 752 17.45 45.50 -20.55
N GLU A 753 18.71 45.96 -20.49
CA GLU A 753 19.81 45.46 -21.29
C GLU A 753 20.16 44.01 -20.92
N GLN A 754 20.19 43.68 -19.62
CA GLN A 754 20.37 42.29 -19.17
C GLN A 754 19.25 41.38 -19.67
N GLN A 755 17.99 41.84 -19.58
CA GLN A 755 16.85 41.06 -20.04
C GLN A 755 16.86 40.88 -21.57
N SER A 756 17.14 41.93 -22.34
CA SER A 756 17.24 41.85 -23.80
C SER A 756 18.38 40.93 -24.24
N THR A 757 19.52 40.95 -23.53
CA THR A 757 20.64 40.04 -23.79
C THR A 757 20.26 38.59 -23.47
N TYR A 758 19.52 38.37 -22.39
CA TYR A 758 18.99 37.04 -22.06
C TYR A 758 18.05 36.52 -23.16
N GLU A 759 17.13 37.36 -23.64
CA GLU A 759 16.17 36.99 -24.69
C GLU A 759 16.87 36.68 -26.03
N SER A 760 17.95 37.36 -26.39
CA SER A 760 18.69 37.05 -27.62
C SER A 760 19.47 35.73 -27.53
N ASN A 761 19.90 35.33 -26.32
CA ASN A 761 20.70 34.13 -26.06
C ASN A 761 19.86 32.96 -25.52
N SER A 762 18.54 33.06 -25.61
CA SER A 762 17.61 31.98 -25.28
C SER A 762 16.65 31.68 -26.43
N ASP A 763 16.09 30.48 -26.43
CA ASP A 763 14.93 30.10 -27.24
C ASP A 763 13.81 29.62 -26.30
N ARG A 764 12.56 29.97 -26.57
CA ARG A 764 11.43 29.74 -25.67
C ARG A 764 10.31 29.01 -26.40
N SER A 765 9.80 27.96 -25.79
CA SER A 765 8.63 27.26 -26.30
C SER A 765 7.35 28.10 -26.11
N THR A 766 6.31 27.71 -26.83
CA THR A 766 4.94 28.12 -26.51
C THR A 766 4.55 27.62 -25.12
N MET A 767 3.77 28.42 -24.39
CA MET A 767 3.22 28.03 -23.10
C MET A 767 2.29 26.84 -23.27
N THR A 768 2.56 25.75 -22.55
CA THR A 768 1.65 24.62 -22.43
C THR A 768 0.72 24.86 -21.25
N VAL A 769 -0.59 24.71 -21.47
CA VAL A 769 -1.62 25.00 -20.48
C VAL A 769 -2.34 23.71 -20.11
N TYR A 770 -2.37 23.40 -18.82
CA TYR A 770 -3.07 22.25 -18.25
C TYR A 770 -4.15 22.72 -17.28
N GLY A 771 -5.32 22.10 -17.33
CA GLY A 771 -6.48 22.47 -16.53
C GLY A 771 -7.09 23.83 -16.91
N GLY A 772 -8.24 24.13 -16.32
CA GLY A 772 -9.05 25.31 -16.66
C GLY A 772 -9.88 25.13 -17.92
N LYS A 773 -10.82 26.06 -18.14
CA LYS A 773 -11.73 26.03 -19.29
C LYS A 773 -10.94 26.20 -20.60
N PRO A 774 -11.19 25.40 -21.65
CA PRO A 774 -10.57 25.60 -22.95
C PRO A 774 -10.73 27.04 -23.44
N GLY A 775 -9.64 27.66 -23.88
CA GLY A 775 -9.61 29.06 -24.33
C GLY A 775 -9.63 30.12 -23.22
N SER A 776 -9.76 29.75 -21.94
CA SER A 776 -9.67 30.72 -20.82
C SER A 776 -8.29 31.36 -20.73
N PHE A 777 -7.24 30.56 -20.96
CA PHE A 777 -5.89 31.02 -21.25
C PHE A 777 -5.78 31.25 -22.76
N GLY A 778 -6.22 32.41 -23.25
CA GLY A 778 -6.27 32.67 -24.68
C GLY A 778 -7.51 33.39 -25.20
N ASP A 779 -8.40 33.92 -24.36
CA ASP A 779 -9.52 34.78 -24.81
C ASP A 779 -9.03 36.20 -25.13
N ASP A 780 -9.27 36.70 -26.36
CA ASP A 780 -8.83 38.03 -26.82
C ASP A 780 -9.53 39.16 -26.07
N LYS A 781 -10.63 38.83 -25.39
CA LYS A 781 -11.46 39.81 -24.70
C LYS A 781 -11.07 40.02 -23.24
N SER A 782 -10.23 39.15 -22.66
CA SER A 782 -9.84 39.28 -21.26
C SER A 782 -8.51 40.02 -21.11
N PRO A 783 -8.47 41.15 -20.36
CA PRO A 783 -7.24 41.88 -20.10
C PRO A 783 -6.25 41.12 -19.18
N ASN A 784 -6.66 39.99 -18.59
CA ASN A 784 -5.80 39.15 -17.75
C ASN A 784 -6.10 37.66 -17.97
N ALA A 785 -5.39 37.06 -18.93
CA ALA A 785 -5.55 35.66 -19.32
C ALA A 785 -5.25 34.70 -18.15
N LEU A 786 -4.19 34.96 -17.37
CA LEU A 786 -3.82 34.16 -16.20
C LEU A 786 -4.95 34.09 -15.17
N ASN A 787 -5.54 35.24 -14.82
CA ASN A 787 -6.66 35.28 -13.86
C ASN A 787 -7.92 34.60 -14.40
N SER A 788 -8.16 34.71 -15.71
CA SER A 788 -9.32 34.10 -16.36
C SER A 788 -9.22 32.58 -16.37
N TRP A 789 -8.02 32.06 -16.63
CA TRP A 789 -7.68 30.65 -16.51
C TRP A 789 -7.79 30.16 -15.06
N ALA A 790 -7.10 30.82 -14.13
CA ALA A 790 -7.04 30.42 -12.72
C ALA A 790 -8.44 30.30 -12.08
N LYS A 791 -9.38 31.19 -12.43
CA LYS A 791 -10.78 31.14 -11.96
C LYS A 791 -11.58 29.92 -12.41
N THR A 792 -11.07 29.15 -13.37
CA THR A 792 -11.74 27.98 -13.92
C THR A 792 -11.03 26.67 -13.60
N VAL A 793 -9.83 26.75 -13.00
CA VAL A 793 -8.98 25.59 -12.72
C VAL A 793 -9.65 24.63 -11.72
N ASP A 794 -10.35 25.14 -10.71
CA ASP A 794 -11.04 24.32 -9.72
C ASP A 794 -12.29 23.62 -10.23
N LEU A 795 -12.85 24.07 -11.36
CA LEU A 795 -13.99 23.43 -12.03
C LEU A 795 -13.56 22.40 -13.07
N ILE A 796 -12.40 22.62 -13.69
CA ILE A 796 -11.85 21.72 -14.73
C ILE A 796 -10.38 21.47 -14.39
N PRO A 797 -10.09 20.81 -13.25
CA PRO A 797 -8.73 20.55 -12.87
C PRO A 797 -8.15 19.39 -13.68
N TYR A 798 -6.83 19.38 -13.78
CA TYR A 798 -6.00 18.36 -14.44
C TYR A 798 -4.99 17.79 -13.44
N PRO A 799 -4.52 16.54 -13.56
CA PRO A 799 -3.43 16.01 -12.73
C PRO A 799 -2.12 16.78 -12.97
N ILE A 800 -1.76 17.69 -12.07
CA ILE A 800 -0.56 18.55 -12.23
C ILE A 800 0.69 17.97 -11.58
N ASP A 801 0.51 17.09 -10.60
CA ASP A 801 1.52 16.26 -9.95
C ASP A 801 0.88 14.93 -9.60
N TYR A 802 1.56 13.79 -9.82
CA TYR A 802 0.98 12.50 -9.53
C TYR A 802 2.02 11.42 -9.26
N GLN A 803 1.59 10.38 -8.55
CA GLN A 803 2.31 9.12 -8.44
C GLN A 803 1.59 8.07 -9.27
N ALA A 804 2.32 7.36 -10.11
CA ALA A 804 1.79 6.28 -10.92
C ALA A 804 2.11 4.90 -10.31
N GLY A 805 1.26 3.92 -10.58
CA GLY A 805 1.54 2.50 -10.36
C GLY A 805 1.36 1.71 -11.65
N TYR A 806 1.91 0.49 -11.73
CA TYR A 806 1.71 -0.36 -12.91
C TYR A 806 0.36 -1.08 -12.84
N ILE A 807 -0.35 -1.13 -13.97
CA ILE A 807 -1.61 -1.87 -14.07
C ILE A 807 -1.36 -3.36 -13.84
N GLY A 808 -0.24 -3.90 -14.32
CA GLY A 808 0.12 -5.31 -14.14
C GLY A 808 0.23 -5.74 -12.67
N ASP A 809 0.58 -4.81 -11.76
CA ASP A 809 0.67 -5.11 -10.33
C ASP A 809 -0.70 -5.31 -9.68
N ILE A 810 -1.72 -4.56 -10.13
CA ILE A 810 -3.07 -4.56 -9.55
C ILE A 810 -4.02 -5.55 -10.22
N ILE A 811 -3.63 -6.18 -11.34
CA ILE A 811 -4.39 -7.30 -11.92
C ILE A 811 -4.39 -8.48 -10.93
N PRO A 812 -5.56 -9.03 -10.55
CA PRO A 812 -5.65 -10.17 -9.65
C PRO A 812 -4.94 -11.40 -10.20
N SER A 813 -4.21 -12.11 -9.34
CA SER A 813 -3.46 -13.31 -9.73
C SER A 813 -4.34 -14.53 -9.96
N ASP A 814 -5.61 -14.50 -9.57
CA ASP A 814 -6.57 -15.58 -9.74
C ASP A 814 -7.43 -15.44 -11.01
N TRP A 815 -7.10 -14.49 -11.89
CA TRP A 815 -7.76 -14.28 -13.17
C TRP A 815 -7.18 -15.18 -14.27
N TYR A 816 -8.05 -16.02 -14.85
CA TYR A 816 -7.68 -16.97 -15.90
C TYR A 816 -8.52 -16.83 -17.18
N LEU A 817 -7.87 -17.07 -18.33
CA LEU A 817 -8.51 -17.23 -19.64
C LEU A 817 -8.90 -18.70 -19.88
N GLU A 818 -9.62 -18.97 -20.98
CA GLU A 818 -10.23 -20.28 -21.32
C GLU A 818 -9.26 -21.48 -21.31
N ASN A 819 -7.98 -21.26 -21.63
CA ASN A 819 -6.96 -22.30 -21.64
C ASN A 819 -6.16 -22.41 -20.33
N GLY A 820 -6.62 -21.78 -19.25
CA GLY A 820 -5.92 -21.72 -17.97
C GLY A 820 -4.73 -20.78 -17.95
N LEU A 821 -4.59 -19.91 -18.97
CA LEU A 821 -3.55 -18.88 -18.93
C LEU A 821 -3.90 -17.79 -17.93
N ASN A 822 -2.92 -17.47 -17.09
CA ASN A 822 -3.04 -16.42 -16.11
C ASN A 822 -2.94 -15.05 -16.77
N VAL A 823 -3.96 -14.20 -16.58
CA VAL A 823 -4.04 -12.88 -17.20
C VAL A 823 -2.87 -11.99 -16.76
N LYS A 824 -2.54 -11.98 -15.47
CA LYS A 824 -1.45 -11.16 -14.92
C LYS A 824 -0.11 -11.51 -15.59
N THR A 825 0.17 -12.80 -15.74
CA THR A 825 1.39 -13.27 -16.41
C THR A 825 1.45 -12.81 -17.87
N ILE A 826 0.37 -13.00 -18.65
CA ILE A 826 0.31 -12.56 -20.05
C ILE A 826 0.47 -11.05 -20.17
N TRP A 827 -0.22 -10.28 -19.31
CA TRP A 827 -0.11 -8.83 -19.28
C TRP A 827 1.34 -8.40 -19.13
N MET A 828 2.04 -8.94 -18.12
CA MET A 828 3.43 -8.60 -17.87
C MET A 828 4.36 -9.05 -19.01
N GLU A 829 4.05 -10.13 -19.75
CA GLU A 829 4.86 -10.56 -20.91
C GLU A 829 4.67 -9.58 -22.08
N ALA A 830 3.42 -9.22 -22.35
CA ALA A 830 3.08 -8.27 -23.41
C ALA A 830 3.64 -6.88 -23.12
N GLU A 831 3.54 -6.43 -21.87
CA GLU A 831 4.12 -5.17 -21.38
C GLU A 831 5.65 -5.15 -21.58
N PHE A 832 6.33 -6.22 -21.18
CA PHE A 832 7.78 -6.36 -21.36
C PHE A 832 8.21 -6.32 -22.83
N GLU A 833 7.51 -7.05 -23.70
CA GLU A 833 7.76 -7.02 -25.15
C GLU A 833 7.47 -5.65 -25.77
N MET A 834 6.43 -4.95 -25.29
CA MET A 834 6.16 -3.57 -25.70
C MET A 834 7.35 -2.65 -25.35
N TYR A 835 7.95 -2.80 -24.17
CA TYR A 835 9.11 -2.00 -23.81
C TYR A 835 10.36 -2.31 -24.65
N LYS A 836 10.58 -3.57 -25.03
CA LYS A 836 11.60 -3.93 -26.03
C LYS A 836 11.40 -3.18 -27.34
N ASP A 837 10.17 -3.18 -27.85
CA ASP A 837 9.83 -2.52 -29.11
C ASP A 837 10.06 -1.01 -29.03
N LEU A 838 9.73 -0.38 -27.89
CA LEU A 838 9.97 1.04 -27.66
C LEU A 838 11.45 1.39 -27.55
N TYR A 839 12.24 0.53 -26.90
CA TYR A 839 13.68 0.72 -26.84
C TYR A 839 14.31 0.67 -28.24
N LYS A 840 13.91 -0.29 -29.08
CA LYS A 840 14.36 -0.40 -30.48
C LYS A 840 14.03 0.85 -31.30
N GLN A 841 12.83 1.42 -31.08
CA GLN A 841 12.38 2.63 -31.76
C GLN A 841 13.09 3.90 -31.27
N SER A 842 13.47 3.94 -30.00
CA SER A 842 14.24 5.06 -29.46
C SER A 842 15.62 5.13 -30.14
N LYS A 843 16.12 6.33 -30.46
CA LYS A 843 17.47 6.53 -31.04
C LYS A 843 18.61 6.04 -30.12
N SER A 844 18.28 5.58 -28.91
CA SER A 844 19.15 4.87 -27.96
C SER A 844 19.50 3.44 -28.42
N SER A 845 18.85 2.90 -29.45
CA SER A 845 19.24 1.62 -30.09
C SER A 845 20.66 1.61 -30.66
N LYS A 846 21.34 2.77 -30.73
CA LYS A 846 22.78 2.82 -31.02
C LYS A 846 23.63 1.95 -30.09
N TYR A 847 23.14 1.70 -28.88
CA TYR A 847 23.88 0.98 -27.87
C TYR A 847 23.67 -0.55 -28.00
N LEU A 848 22.42 -1.03 -28.02
CA LEU A 848 22.13 -2.48 -28.09
C LEU A 848 21.60 -2.84 -29.47
N ASP A 849 22.15 -3.89 -30.08
CA ASP A 849 21.57 -4.48 -31.28
C ASP A 849 20.25 -5.21 -30.96
N ASP A 850 19.42 -5.39 -31.98
CA ASP A 850 18.11 -6.04 -31.85
C ASP A 850 18.22 -7.47 -31.31
N ALA A 851 19.32 -8.18 -31.60
CA ALA A 851 19.55 -9.55 -31.13
C ALA A 851 19.73 -9.58 -29.61
N THR A 852 20.51 -8.65 -29.07
CA THR A 852 20.74 -8.47 -27.64
C THR A 852 19.46 -8.02 -26.94
N ILE A 853 18.70 -7.09 -27.53
CA ILE A 853 17.40 -6.66 -26.95
C ILE A 853 16.41 -7.84 -26.88
N ASN A 854 16.39 -8.68 -27.90
CA ASN A 854 15.50 -9.83 -27.96
C ASN A 854 15.88 -10.93 -26.96
N SER A 855 17.17 -11.11 -26.64
CA SER A 855 17.64 -12.12 -25.69
C SER A 855 17.40 -11.74 -24.22
N LEU A 856 17.12 -10.47 -23.92
CA LEU A 856 16.86 -10.02 -22.55
C LEU A 856 15.55 -10.61 -22.01
N GLY A 857 15.65 -11.27 -20.86
CA GLY A 857 14.53 -11.68 -20.02
C GLY A 857 14.19 -10.63 -18.95
N ARG A 858 13.07 -10.81 -18.25
CA ARG A 858 12.57 -9.84 -17.24
C ARG A 858 13.55 -9.57 -16.09
N ASN A 859 14.42 -10.54 -15.79
CA ASN A 859 15.36 -10.52 -14.67
C ASN A 859 16.76 -10.01 -15.06
N HIS A 860 16.96 -9.57 -16.30
CA HIS A 860 18.25 -9.03 -16.72
C HIS A 860 18.45 -7.63 -16.13
N THR A 861 19.68 -7.12 -16.12
CA THR A 861 20.05 -5.73 -15.85
C THR A 861 21.21 -5.38 -16.77
N VAL A 862 21.10 -4.32 -17.56
CA VAL A 862 22.19 -3.93 -18.48
C VAL A 862 22.93 -2.71 -17.91
N TYR A 863 24.24 -2.84 -17.90
CA TYR A 863 25.15 -1.75 -17.57
C TYR A 863 25.85 -1.25 -18.83
N TYR A 864 25.93 0.07 -18.95
CA TYR A 864 26.74 0.79 -19.91
C TYR A 864 28.02 1.27 -19.22
N ILE A 865 29.18 1.03 -19.81
CA ILE A 865 30.46 1.45 -19.25
C ILE A 865 31.05 2.54 -20.16
N GLU A 866 31.22 3.74 -19.61
CA GLU A 866 31.92 4.86 -20.23
C GLU A 866 33.27 5.05 -19.53
N SER A 867 34.35 4.92 -20.28
CA SER A 867 35.68 5.33 -19.82
C SER A 867 35.80 6.85 -19.96
N GLY A 868 36.17 7.55 -18.89
CA GLY A 868 36.67 8.93 -19.02
C GLY A 868 37.99 8.97 -19.82
N ASP A 869 38.31 10.14 -20.36
CA ASP A 869 39.42 10.48 -21.28
C ASP A 869 40.52 9.42 -21.51
N SER A 870 40.79 9.12 -22.79
CA SER A 870 41.83 8.23 -23.33
C SER A 870 42.83 7.68 -22.30
N CYS A 871 42.43 6.63 -21.59
CA CYS A 871 43.36 5.83 -20.83
C CYS A 871 44.28 5.12 -21.84
N GLY A 872 45.57 5.40 -21.81
CA GLY A 872 46.57 4.77 -22.69
C GLY A 872 46.83 3.29 -22.40
N TYR A 873 45.81 2.53 -21.97
CA TYR A 873 45.91 1.11 -21.72
C TYR A 873 45.52 0.34 -22.99
N GLU A 874 46.35 -0.62 -23.39
CA GLU A 874 45.99 -1.56 -24.45
C GLU A 874 45.15 -2.73 -23.94
N ASN A 875 45.15 -3.02 -22.61
CA ASN A 875 44.43 -4.15 -22.03
C ASN A 875 44.00 -3.86 -20.58
N PHE A 876 42.72 -3.99 -20.26
CA PHE A 876 42.20 -4.10 -18.90
C PHE A 876 41.24 -5.30 -18.80
N GLU A 877 41.20 -5.92 -17.63
CA GLU A 877 40.31 -7.04 -17.33
C GLU A 877 39.24 -6.55 -16.36
N LEU A 878 37.96 -6.68 -16.74
CA LEU A 878 36.83 -6.32 -15.90
C LEU A 878 36.26 -7.60 -15.28
N LEU A 879 36.60 -7.83 -14.01
CA LEU A 879 36.00 -8.92 -13.25
C LEU A 879 34.76 -8.41 -12.51
N ILE A 880 33.57 -8.94 -12.83
CA ILE A 880 32.34 -8.66 -12.09
C ILE A 880 32.00 -9.89 -11.24
N ARG A 881 32.17 -9.76 -9.92
CA ARG A 881 31.81 -10.83 -8.98
C ARG A 881 30.40 -10.66 -8.46
N THR A 882 29.53 -11.64 -8.73
CA THR A 882 28.19 -11.72 -8.15
C THR A 882 28.13 -12.82 -7.08
N LYS A 883 27.04 -12.89 -6.31
CA LYS A 883 26.82 -13.94 -5.29
C LYS A 883 26.70 -15.36 -5.91
N PHE A 884 26.54 -15.45 -7.23
CA PHE A 884 26.32 -16.70 -7.98
C PHE A 884 27.53 -17.14 -8.81
N GLY A 885 28.61 -16.36 -8.83
CA GLY A 885 29.82 -16.67 -9.57
C GLY A 885 30.61 -15.43 -9.99
N ASP A 886 31.89 -15.64 -10.30
CA ASP A 886 32.76 -14.67 -10.94
C ASP A 886 32.45 -14.68 -12.45
N PHE A 887 31.98 -13.55 -12.98
CA PHE A 887 31.85 -13.36 -14.42
C PHE A 887 33.14 -12.69 -14.93
N GLU A 888 34.00 -13.49 -15.55
CA GLU A 888 35.15 -13.01 -16.31
C GLU A 888 34.66 -12.55 -17.69
N PHE A 889 34.74 -11.25 -17.96
CA PHE A 889 34.52 -10.74 -19.30
C PHE A 889 35.87 -10.79 -20.05
N PRO A 890 36.02 -11.64 -21.08
CA PRO A 890 37.27 -11.74 -21.79
C PRO A 890 37.61 -10.41 -22.46
N PHE A 891 38.83 -9.93 -22.21
CA PHE A 891 39.55 -8.85 -22.89
C PHE A 891 38.71 -7.94 -23.80
N ILE A 892 38.38 -6.73 -23.31
CA ILE A 892 38.02 -5.63 -24.21
C ILE A 892 39.31 -5.17 -24.89
N ASN A 893 39.68 -5.87 -25.96
CA ASN A 893 40.84 -5.52 -26.77
C ASN A 893 40.55 -4.19 -27.46
N SER A 894 41.06 -3.12 -26.84
CA SER A 894 41.19 -1.78 -27.38
C SER A 894 39.88 -0.97 -27.50
N MET A 895 39.53 -0.24 -26.43
CA MET A 895 38.81 1.03 -26.58
C MET A 895 39.81 2.04 -27.18
N LYS A 896 39.87 2.15 -28.51
CA LYS A 896 40.85 2.99 -29.21
C LYS A 896 40.37 4.43 -29.40
N SER A 897 39.11 4.74 -29.12
CA SER A 897 38.58 6.09 -29.21
C SER A 897 37.54 6.42 -28.14
N PHE A 898 37.28 7.71 -27.95
CA PHE A 898 36.26 8.27 -27.04
C PHE A 898 34.83 7.76 -27.31
N ASP A 899 34.61 7.05 -28.42
CA ASP A 899 33.30 6.53 -28.83
C ASP A 899 33.15 5.00 -28.62
N ASP A 900 34.18 4.31 -28.10
CA ASP A 900 34.07 2.86 -27.85
C ASP A 900 33.41 2.59 -26.50
N TYR A 901 32.18 2.07 -26.55
CA TYR A 901 31.41 1.62 -25.39
C TYR A 901 31.33 0.10 -25.33
N THR A 902 31.24 -0.46 -24.11
CA THR A 902 30.95 -1.88 -23.93
C THR A 902 29.72 -2.04 -23.04
N LEU A 903 28.74 -2.80 -23.53
CA LEU A 903 27.52 -3.13 -22.82
C LEU A 903 27.63 -4.51 -22.24
N ILE A 904 27.21 -4.63 -20.98
CA ILE A 904 27.26 -5.89 -20.26
C ILE A 904 25.86 -6.19 -19.74
N PRO A 905 25.12 -7.11 -20.39
CA PRO A 905 23.92 -7.67 -19.80
C PRO A 905 24.33 -8.60 -18.65
N LEU A 906 23.84 -8.33 -17.45
CA LEU A 906 24.01 -9.18 -16.29
C LEU A 906 22.65 -9.70 -15.86
N GLU A 907 22.50 -11.01 -15.68
CA GLU A 907 21.30 -11.60 -15.11
C GLU A 907 21.39 -11.51 -13.57
N PHE A 908 20.38 -10.92 -12.93
CA PHE A 908 20.27 -10.93 -11.47
C PHE A 908 18.96 -11.60 -11.08
N ASP A 909 19.05 -12.68 -10.30
CA ASP A 909 17.89 -13.14 -9.54
C ASP A 909 17.57 -12.08 -8.46
N ASP A 910 16.41 -11.44 -8.60
CA ASP A 910 15.77 -10.55 -7.62
C ASP A 910 16.61 -9.40 -7.05
N GLY A 911 17.56 -8.85 -7.82
CA GLY A 911 18.35 -7.69 -7.39
C GLY A 911 19.38 -7.98 -6.29
N LYS A 912 19.80 -9.24 -6.11
CA LYS A 912 20.70 -9.69 -5.01
C LYS A 912 22.14 -9.98 -5.47
N GLY A 913 22.75 -9.04 -6.19
CA GLY A 913 24.14 -9.17 -6.64
C GLY A 913 25.10 -8.19 -5.95
N ILE A 914 26.25 -8.68 -5.53
CA ILE A 914 27.43 -7.81 -5.28
C ILE A 914 27.96 -7.43 -6.67
N LEU A 915 28.41 -6.17 -6.83
CA LEU A 915 29.19 -5.75 -7.99
C LEU A 915 30.57 -5.37 -7.48
N SER A 916 31.56 -6.23 -7.65
CA SER A 916 32.98 -5.90 -7.42
C SER A 916 33.63 -5.57 -8.76
N LEU A 917 34.48 -4.55 -8.81
CA LEU A 917 35.29 -4.19 -9.98
C LEU A 917 36.76 -4.26 -9.56
N ASN A 918 37.52 -5.20 -10.11
CA ASN A 918 38.96 -5.30 -9.88
C ASN A 918 39.73 -4.90 -11.14
N PHE A 919 40.69 -4.00 -10.98
CA PHE A 919 41.60 -3.58 -12.05
C PHE A 919 42.99 -4.14 -11.79
N THR A 920 43.46 -5.02 -12.65
CA THR A 920 44.83 -5.56 -12.60
C THR A 920 45.62 -5.05 -13.80
N SER A 921 46.62 -4.21 -13.55
CA SER A 921 47.63 -3.88 -14.55
C SER A 921 48.65 -5.01 -14.64
N LYS A 922 48.85 -5.57 -15.83
CA LYS A 922 49.92 -6.57 -16.10
C LYS A 922 51.29 -5.94 -16.41
N LEU A 923 51.43 -4.60 -16.31
CA LEU A 923 52.69 -3.91 -16.57
C LEU A 923 53.57 -3.89 -15.32
N ASP A 924 54.81 -4.39 -15.47
CA ASP A 924 55.87 -4.38 -14.45
C ASP A 924 57.00 -3.45 -14.93
N PRO A 925 57.34 -2.34 -14.23
CA PRO A 925 56.86 -1.93 -12.91
C PRO A 925 55.50 -1.18 -12.95
N PRO A 926 54.76 -1.14 -11.82
CA PRO A 926 53.56 -0.33 -11.69
C PRO A 926 53.95 1.16 -11.70
N ILE A 927 53.75 1.82 -12.84
CA ILE A 927 54.04 3.25 -12.98
C ILE A 927 52.86 4.05 -12.38
N PRO A 928 53.10 5.09 -11.55
CA PRO A 928 52.03 5.89 -10.97
C PRO A 928 51.36 6.74 -12.06
N PHE A 929 50.13 6.40 -12.42
CA PHE A 929 49.38 7.11 -13.44
C PHE A 929 47.95 7.45 -13.00
N SER A 930 47.51 8.63 -13.43
CA SER A 930 46.19 9.20 -13.21
C SER A 930 45.26 8.83 -14.36
N CYS A 931 44.66 7.63 -14.35
CA CYS A 931 43.53 7.43 -15.26
C CYS A 931 42.27 8.09 -14.72
N PRO A 932 41.42 8.67 -15.60
CA PRO A 932 40.19 9.28 -15.17
C PRO A 932 39.18 8.19 -14.83
N THR A 933 38.15 8.63 -14.14
CA THR A 933 37.06 7.82 -13.62
C THR A 933 36.38 6.96 -14.66
N ILE A 934 36.05 5.72 -14.30
CA ILE A 934 35.12 4.87 -15.04
C ILE A 934 33.71 5.25 -14.61
N LYS A 935 32.81 5.48 -15.56
CA LYS A 935 31.40 5.64 -15.27
C LYS A 935 30.67 4.38 -15.71
N LEU A 936 29.99 3.75 -14.78
CA LEU A 936 29.07 2.67 -15.06
C LEU A 936 27.67 3.27 -14.99
N PHE A 937 26.97 3.31 -16.10
CA PHE A 937 25.58 3.71 -16.15
C PHE A 937 24.72 2.46 -16.07
N ASN A 938 24.00 2.29 -14.97
CA ASN A 938 22.95 1.30 -14.92
C ASN A 938 21.81 1.85 -15.78
N LEU A 939 21.63 1.27 -16.97
CA LEU A 939 20.65 1.76 -17.93
C LEU A 939 19.26 1.75 -17.31
N MET A 940 18.98 0.77 -16.46
CA MET A 940 17.72 0.60 -15.75
C MET A 940 17.43 1.79 -14.87
N THR A 941 18.19 1.92 -13.80
CA THR A 941 17.92 2.95 -12.80
C THR A 941 18.28 4.36 -13.27
N GLY A 942 18.82 4.53 -14.48
CA GLY A 942 19.41 5.78 -14.95
C GLY A 942 20.57 6.26 -14.06
N ARG A 943 21.13 5.38 -13.24
CA ARG A 943 22.15 5.73 -12.25
C ARG A 943 23.52 5.70 -12.89
N ASN A 944 24.27 6.79 -12.71
CA ASN A 944 25.68 6.88 -13.03
C ASN A 944 26.52 6.57 -11.79
N TYR A 945 27.27 5.48 -11.83
CA TYR A 945 28.28 5.13 -10.83
C TYR A 945 29.64 5.59 -11.35
N LYS A 946 30.21 6.61 -10.72
CA LYS A 946 31.53 7.12 -11.08
C LYS A 946 32.58 6.51 -10.15
N PHE A 947 33.43 5.67 -10.70
CA PHE A 947 34.52 4.98 -10.00
C PHE A 947 35.84 5.70 -10.24
N ASN A 948 36.56 6.01 -9.16
CA ASN A 948 37.98 6.35 -9.24
C ASN A 948 38.77 5.03 -9.12
N LEU A 949 39.77 4.82 -9.97
CA LEU A 949 40.51 3.56 -10.11
C LEU A 949 41.28 3.08 -8.85
N ASN A 950 41.30 3.88 -7.77
CA ASN A 950 41.94 3.54 -6.49
C ASN A 950 40.93 3.12 -5.39
N GLN A 951 39.65 2.95 -5.70
CA GLN A 951 38.61 2.64 -4.70
C GLN A 951 37.87 1.34 -5.06
N SER A 952 37.94 0.35 -4.16
CA SER A 952 37.02 -0.79 -4.18
C SER A 952 35.67 -0.36 -3.58
N VAL A 953 34.60 -0.52 -4.35
CA VAL A 953 33.23 -0.20 -3.92
C VAL A 953 32.45 -1.50 -3.76
N TYR A 954 31.74 -1.65 -2.64
CA TYR A 954 30.89 -2.79 -2.36
C TYR A 954 29.44 -2.31 -2.22
N LEU A 955 28.52 -2.92 -2.96
CA LEU A 955 27.07 -2.81 -2.72
C LEU A 955 26.68 -3.91 -1.74
N LEU A 956 26.24 -3.54 -0.53
CA LEU A 956 25.96 -4.49 0.56
C LEU A 956 24.46 -4.61 0.85
N GLU A 957 24.03 -5.85 1.11
CA GLU A 957 22.65 -6.22 1.45
C GLU A 957 22.18 -5.59 2.77
N LYS A 958 23.11 -5.29 3.67
CA LYS A 958 22.90 -4.54 4.92
C LYS A 958 24.13 -3.66 5.15
N PRO A 959 23.97 -2.45 5.73
CA PRO A 959 25.13 -1.66 6.14
C PRO A 959 25.94 -2.47 7.16
N ASP A 960 27.14 -2.90 6.79
CA ASP A 960 28.10 -3.40 7.76
C ASP A 960 28.40 -2.29 8.78
N PRO A 961 28.64 -2.61 10.05
CA PRO A 961 29.06 -1.60 11.02
C PRO A 961 30.27 -0.84 10.47
N ASN A 962 30.33 0.47 10.74
CA ASN A 962 31.51 1.24 10.38
C ASN A 962 32.70 0.67 11.15
N ILE A 963 33.72 0.19 10.43
CA ILE A 963 34.93 -0.43 10.99
C ILE A 963 36.12 0.45 10.65
N MET A 964 36.93 0.75 11.65
CA MET A 964 38.16 1.49 11.46
C MET A 964 39.29 0.72 12.12
N THR A 965 40.38 0.55 11.39
CA THR A 965 41.58 -0.12 11.90
C THR A 965 42.72 0.89 11.90
N ILE A 966 43.34 1.07 13.05
CA ILE A 966 44.50 1.96 13.19
C ILE A 966 45.67 1.15 13.74
N GLU A 967 46.81 1.31 13.09
CA GLU A 967 48.06 0.71 13.51
C GLU A 967 49.04 1.82 13.88
N PHE A 968 49.55 1.76 15.12
CA PHE A 968 50.60 2.64 15.62
C PHE A 968 51.88 1.85 15.88
N GLU A 969 53.02 2.49 15.73
CA GLU A 969 54.33 2.03 16.17
C GLU A 969 54.90 3.07 17.13
N TYR A 970 55.43 2.63 18.26
CA TYR A 970 55.96 3.50 19.31
C TYR A 970 57.39 3.07 19.67
N SER A 971 58.25 4.03 19.98
CA SER A 971 59.66 3.74 20.24
C SER A 971 59.93 3.27 21.68
N GLU A 972 59.25 3.85 22.69
CA GLU A 972 59.37 3.47 24.10
C GLU A 972 58.09 3.88 24.88
N LEU A 973 57.28 2.93 25.35
CA LEU A 973 56.17 3.20 26.29
C LEU A 973 56.62 2.80 27.71
N PRO A 974 56.35 3.62 28.75
CA PRO A 974 56.54 3.20 30.14
C PRO A 974 55.66 1.97 30.41
N SER A 975 56.20 0.97 31.10
CA SER A 975 55.58 -0.35 31.33
C SER A 975 54.33 -0.37 32.23
N SER A 976 53.65 0.77 32.44
CA SER A 976 52.48 0.90 33.31
C SER A 976 51.17 1.01 32.51
N HIS A 977 50.16 0.26 32.96
CA HIS A 977 48.83 0.10 32.35
C HIS A 977 47.91 1.34 32.46
N ASP A 978 48.47 2.55 32.57
CA ASP A 978 47.75 3.75 33.02
C ASP A 978 47.60 4.85 31.96
N PHE A 979 48.02 4.60 30.71
CA PHE A 979 47.90 5.55 29.60
C PHE A 979 46.69 5.24 28.72
N ILE A 980 45.91 6.27 28.43
CA ILE A 980 44.75 6.25 27.58
C ILE A 980 45.02 7.19 26.40
N LEU A 981 44.91 6.69 25.16
CA LEU A 981 45.01 7.52 23.96
C LEU A 981 43.61 7.88 23.47
N GLU A 982 43.21 9.13 23.63
CA GLU A 982 42.02 9.69 22.97
C GLU A 982 42.39 10.08 21.53
N VAL A 983 41.66 9.53 20.56
CA VAL A 983 41.75 9.83 19.14
C VAL A 983 40.43 10.45 18.70
N ASP A 984 40.48 11.68 18.19
CA ASP A 984 39.37 12.29 17.47
C ASP A 984 39.58 12.17 15.95
N PHE A 985 38.63 11.52 15.28
CA PHE A 985 38.52 11.50 13.83
C PHE A 985 37.71 12.71 13.39
N ILE A 986 38.34 13.59 12.64
CA ILE A 986 37.69 14.81 12.14
C ILE A 986 37.20 14.48 10.73
N GLY A 987 35.92 14.25 10.58
CA GLY A 987 35.27 14.08 9.29
C GLY A 987 34.70 15.38 8.74
N THR A 988 34.26 15.35 7.49
CA THR A 988 33.55 16.48 6.83
C THR A 988 32.17 16.76 7.42
N THR A 989 31.57 15.79 8.10
CA THR A 989 30.22 15.93 8.67
C THR A 989 30.22 15.91 10.19
N GLU A 990 31.05 15.09 10.82
CA GLU A 990 31.10 14.93 12.29
C GLU A 990 32.52 14.68 12.80
N ILE A 991 32.72 14.85 14.12
CA ILE A 991 33.97 14.47 14.81
C ILE A 991 33.68 13.24 15.68
N VAL A 992 34.35 12.12 15.42
CA VAL A 992 34.20 10.90 16.21
C VAL A 992 35.33 10.79 17.22
N LYS A 993 34.98 10.77 18.50
CA LYS A 993 35.93 10.57 19.59
C LYS A 993 36.01 9.11 20.01
N ARG A 994 37.22 8.59 20.18
CA ARG A 994 37.47 7.24 20.70
C ARG A 994 38.62 7.24 21.69
N VAL A 995 38.52 6.34 22.66
CA VAL A 995 39.43 6.26 23.79
C VAL A 995 40.04 4.86 23.79
N LEU A 996 41.33 4.76 23.44
CA LEU A 996 42.08 3.52 23.37
C LEU A 996 42.75 3.28 24.73
N LYS A 997 42.27 2.26 25.47
CA LYS A 997 42.75 1.92 26.82
C LYS A 997 43.93 0.95 26.85
N ASP A 998 44.22 0.27 25.73
CA ASP A 998 45.32 -0.68 25.62
C ASP A 998 46.09 -0.46 24.30
N ILE A 999 46.99 0.51 24.30
CA ILE A 999 47.74 0.92 23.10
C ILE A 999 48.68 -0.19 22.61
N ASN A 1000 48.97 -1.19 23.46
CA ASN A 1000 49.87 -2.30 23.14
C ASN A 1000 49.22 -3.39 22.28
N SER A 1001 47.89 -3.42 22.14
CA SER A 1001 47.20 -4.37 21.24
C SER A 1001 47.09 -3.80 19.82
N THR A 1002 48.10 -4.04 18.98
CA THR A 1002 48.03 -3.74 17.53
C THR A 1002 47.55 -4.96 16.73
N PRO A 1003 46.57 -4.81 15.82
CA PRO A 1003 45.88 -3.57 15.44
C PRO A 1003 44.74 -3.18 16.40
N ASN A 1004 44.55 -1.88 16.60
CA ASN A 1004 43.39 -1.36 17.31
C ASN A 1004 42.21 -1.27 16.35
N ILE A 1005 41.24 -2.16 16.52
CA ILE A 1005 39.99 -2.18 15.76
C ILE A 1005 38.95 -1.34 16.50
N ILE A 1006 38.41 -0.34 15.82
CA ILE A 1006 37.33 0.52 16.28
C ILE A 1006 36.09 0.11 15.49
N ASP A 1007 35.22 -0.67 16.13
CA ASP A 1007 33.94 -1.07 15.57
C ASP A 1007 32.84 -0.07 15.95
N SER A 1008 31.86 0.10 15.06
CA SER A 1008 30.60 0.81 15.31
C SER A 1008 30.78 2.30 15.70
N PHE A 1009 31.11 3.13 14.72
CA PHE A 1009 31.10 4.60 14.86
C PHE A 1009 30.09 5.26 13.90
N PRO A 1010 29.58 6.47 14.19
CA PRO A 1010 28.70 7.17 13.27
C PRO A 1010 29.43 7.56 11.97
N PHE A 1011 28.68 7.67 10.87
CA PHE A 1011 29.23 8.12 9.59
C PHE A 1011 29.71 9.56 9.72
N PHE A 1012 31.00 9.81 9.46
CA PHE A 1012 31.61 11.15 9.61
C PHE A 1012 31.98 11.80 8.26
N GLY A 1013 31.69 11.16 7.13
CA GLY A 1013 32.04 11.64 5.80
C GLY A 1013 33.52 11.44 5.46
N ASP A 1014 34.06 12.20 4.50
CA ASP A 1014 35.49 12.13 4.19
C ASP A 1014 36.33 12.50 5.44
N LEU A 1015 37.36 11.70 5.75
CA LEU A 1015 38.29 11.97 6.85
C LEU A 1015 39.15 13.20 6.48
N VAL A 1016 39.07 14.26 7.29
CA VAL A 1016 39.76 15.55 7.10
C VAL A 1016 41.02 15.65 7.96
N GLY A 1017 41.01 15.03 9.14
CA GLY A 1017 42.15 15.05 10.05
C GLY A 1017 42.00 14.11 11.21
N LEU A 1018 43.09 14.02 11.99
CA LEU A 1018 43.15 13.28 13.24
C LEU A 1018 43.62 14.21 14.35
N SER A 1019 43.07 14.04 15.54
CA SER A 1019 43.52 14.70 16.75
C SER A 1019 43.86 13.64 17.79
N LEU A 1020 45.06 13.69 18.33
CA LEU A 1020 45.57 12.70 19.28
C LEU A 1020 45.82 13.38 20.63
N THR A 1021 45.31 12.79 21.71
CA THR A 1021 45.50 13.27 23.08
C THR A 1021 45.83 12.09 23.99
N ILE A 1022 46.97 12.15 24.69
CA ILE A 1022 47.33 11.15 25.70
C ILE A 1022 46.82 11.65 27.06
N ILE A 1023 46.04 10.81 27.73
CA ILE A 1023 45.44 11.04 29.05
C ILE A 1023 45.96 9.96 30.00
N THR A 1024 46.23 10.29 31.27
CA THR A 1024 46.47 9.27 32.30
C THR A 1024 45.24 9.12 33.17
N SER A 1025 45.02 7.90 33.65
CA SER A 1025 43.97 7.63 34.62
C SER A 1025 44.32 8.10 36.05
N ASN A 1026 45.54 8.58 36.30
CA ASN A 1026 46.05 8.79 37.66
C ASN A 1026 46.63 10.20 37.84
N GLU A 1027 45.87 11.04 38.55
CA GLU A 1027 46.22 12.43 38.88
C GLU A 1027 47.50 12.56 39.74
N ASN A 1028 48.02 11.46 40.31
CA ASN A 1028 49.17 11.47 41.21
C ASN A 1028 50.55 11.43 40.54
N TYR A 1029 50.64 11.48 39.20
CA TYR A 1029 51.93 11.42 38.48
C TYR A 1029 52.28 12.70 37.71
N PRO A 1030 52.49 13.86 38.38
CA PRO A 1030 52.87 15.10 37.72
C PRO A 1030 54.25 15.04 37.04
N GLN A 1031 55.12 14.08 37.40
CA GLN A 1031 56.43 13.94 36.76
C GLN A 1031 56.39 13.59 35.27
N TYR A 1032 55.28 13.01 34.76
CA TYR A 1032 55.15 12.69 33.33
C TYR A 1032 54.59 13.85 32.49
N ALA A 1033 54.20 14.96 33.12
CA ALA A 1033 53.66 16.12 32.42
C ALA A 1033 54.68 16.83 31.51
N GLN A 1034 55.98 16.49 31.61
CA GLN A 1034 57.05 17.06 30.78
C GLN A 1034 57.60 16.10 29.70
N SER A 1035 57.11 14.86 29.62
CA SER A 1035 57.58 13.88 28.62
C SER A 1035 56.82 14.03 27.30
N ASN A 1036 57.55 14.11 26.18
CA ASN A 1036 56.99 14.00 24.83
C ASN A 1036 56.95 12.53 24.41
N PHE A 1037 55.79 12.05 23.97
CA PHE A 1037 55.63 10.69 23.45
C PHE A 1037 55.82 10.69 21.94
N LYS A 1038 56.60 9.73 21.41
CA LYS A 1038 56.82 9.56 19.98
C LYS A 1038 55.94 8.42 19.45
N LEU A 1039 54.95 8.77 18.64
CA LEU A 1039 54.04 7.84 17.98
C LEU A 1039 54.22 7.92 16.48
N LYS A 1040 54.42 6.77 15.82
CA LYS A 1040 54.44 6.64 14.36
C LYS A 1040 53.16 5.96 13.92
N LEU A 1041 52.34 6.65 13.14
CA LEU A 1041 51.14 6.07 12.54
C LEU A 1041 51.55 5.17 11.35
N LYS A 1042 51.27 3.87 11.42
CA LYS A 1042 51.61 2.89 10.38
C LYS A 1042 50.56 2.82 9.28
N ALA A 1043 49.29 2.65 9.68
CA ALA A 1043 48.19 2.47 8.74
C ALA A 1043 46.87 2.95 9.36
N ILE A 1044 45.98 3.44 8.48
CA ILE A 1044 44.58 3.70 8.79
C ILE A 1044 43.72 3.10 7.70
N ARG A 1045 42.82 2.21 8.08
CA ARG A 1045 41.76 1.68 7.23
C ARG A 1045 40.43 2.14 7.78
N VAL A 1046 39.58 2.74 6.94
CA VAL A 1046 38.24 3.19 7.33
C VAL A 1046 37.22 2.57 6.39
N ILE A 1047 36.31 1.79 6.93
CA ILE A 1047 35.15 1.23 6.24
C ILE A 1047 33.93 1.92 6.84
N GLN A 1048 33.19 2.67 6.00
CA GLN A 1048 31.99 3.38 6.42
C GLN A 1048 30.80 2.98 5.56
N SER A 1049 29.80 2.38 6.18
CA SER A 1049 28.47 2.17 5.66
C SER A 1049 27.52 3.29 6.10
N CYS A 1050 26.79 3.88 5.16
CA CYS A 1050 25.81 4.93 5.42
C CYS A 1050 24.48 4.27 5.85
N PRO A 1051 23.98 4.49 7.08
CA PRO A 1051 22.67 4.00 7.50
C PRO A 1051 21.57 4.81 6.80
N ASN A 1052 20.60 4.12 6.20
CA ASN A 1052 19.53 4.72 5.41
C ASN A 1052 18.41 5.25 6.32
N ASN A 1053 18.65 6.40 6.97
CA ASN A 1053 17.60 7.21 7.58
C ASN A 1053 17.36 8.41 6.65
N SER A 1054 16.09 8.69 6.34
CA SER A 1054 15.58 9.64 5.32
C SER A 1054 16.07 11.10 5.37
N HIS A 1055 17.04 11.42 6.23
CA HIS A 1055 17.64 12.73 6.42
C HIS A 1055 19.18 12.73 6.43
N SER A 1056 19.84 11.60 6.17
CA SER A 1056 21.31 11.54 6.26
C SER A 1056 21.98 12.24 5.07
N THR A 1057 22.89 13.17 5.36
CA THR A 1057 23.73 13.87 4.39
C THR A 1057 24.72 12.95 3.66
N CYS A 1058 24.74 11.65 3.98
CA CYS A 1058 25.67 10.66 3.45
C CYS A 1058 25.22 10.00 2.15
N ILE A 1059 23.96 10.13 1.76
CA ILE A 1059 23.44 9.72 0.45
C ILE A 1059 23.40 10.96 -0.46
N PRO A 1060 24.04 10.96 -1.64
CA PRO A 1060 23.89 12.06 -2.59
C PRO A 1060 22.39 12.28 -2.87
N LYS A 1061 21.91 13.54 -2.85
CA LYS A 1061 20.51 13.92 -3.13
C LYS A 1061 19.92 13.41 -4.47
N ARG A 1062 20.69 12.66 -5.26
CA ARG A 1062 20.35 12.06 -6.55
C ARG A 1062 20.26 10.52 -6.50
N MET A 1063 20.28 9.89 -5.32
CA MET A 1063 20.10 8.45 -5.15
C MET A 1063 18.84 8.18 -4.31
N ASP A 1064 17.73 7.82 -4.95
CA ASP A 1064 16.62 7.15 -4.27
C ASP A 1064 16.97 5.67 -4.11
N PHE A 1065 16.94 5.16 -2.87
CA PHE A 1065 17.36 3.81 -2.50
C PHE A 1065 16.21 3.05 -1.82
N ASP A 1066 16.16 1.73 -2.02
CA ASP A 1066 15.34 0.83 -1.19
C ASP A 1066 15.80 0.95 0.28
N PRO A 1067 14.90 1.19 1.25
CA PRO A 1067 15.24 1.30 2.67
C PRO A 1067 15.97 0.08 3.26
N ASN A 1068 15.98 -1.06 2.57
CA ASN A 1068 16.62 -2.30 3.03
C ASN A 1068 18.05 -2.53 2.51
N GLN A 1069 18.58 -1.68 1.63
CA GLN A 1069 19.92 -1.87 1.04
C GLN A 1069 20.93 -0.82 1.57
N GLY A 1070 22.16 -1.25 1.88
CA GLY A 1070 23.21 -0.39 2.45
C GLY A 1070 24.26 0.05 1.42
N PHE A 1071 24.75 1.29 1.54
CA PHE A 1071 25.90 1.79 0.77
C PHE A 1071 27.14 1.77 1.65
N SER A 1072 28.23 1.14 1.19
CA SER A 1072 29.52 1.13 1.91
C SER A 1072 30.64 1.74 1.08
N LYS A 1073 31.33 2.72 1.66
CA LYS A 1073 32.52 3.37 1.12
C LYS A 1073 33.74 2.90 1.92
N THR A 1074 34.69 2.28 1.23
CA THR A 1074 35.97 1.88 1.82
C THR A 1074 37.03 2.92 1.48
N TYR A 1075 37.70 3.44 2.50
CA TYR A 1075 38.93 4.21 2.38
C TYR A 1075 40.08 3.35 2.87
N GLU A 1076 41.07 3.17 2.00
CA GLU A 1076 42.27 2.44 2.33
C GLU A 1076 43.48 3.30 2.00
N ALA A 1077 44.15 3.82 3.04
CA ALA A 1077 45.39 4.55 2.89
C ALA A 1077 46.56 3.61 3.23
N TRP A 1078 47.18 3.03 2.19
CA TRP A 1078 48.44 2.28 2.33
C TRP A 1078 49.62 3.25 2.47
N PRO A 1079 50.67 2.89 3.23
CA PRO A 1079 51.60 3.87 3.79
C PRO A 1079 52.41 4.63 2.73
N ARG A 1080 52.37 5.96 2.80
CA ARG A 1080 53.55 6.81 2.61
C ARG A 1080 53.91 7.35 4.00
N ASP A 1081 55.11 7.02 4.47
CA ASP A 1081 55.71 7.34 5.77
C ASP A 1081 55.09 8.60 6.44
N PHE A 1082 54.17 8.41 7.40
CA PHE A 1082 53.41 9.51 8.05
C PHE A 1082 54.24 10.41 8.97
N GLY A 1083 55.56 10.16 9.06
CA GLY A 1083 56.46 10.82 9.99
C GLY A 1083 56.24 10.38 11.44
N ILE A 1084 57.16 10.81 12.32
CA ILE A 1084 57.03 10.63 13.77
C ILE A 1084 56.24 11.80 14.32
N ILE A 1085 55.13 11.52 15.02
CA ILE A 1085 54.30 12.51 15.69
C ILE A 1085 54.77 12.59 17.14
N GLU A 1086 55.24 13.77 17.57
CA GLU A 1086 55.63 14.03 18.96
C GLU A 1086 54.48 14.68 19.72
N ILE A 1087 53.79 13.91 20.57
CA ILE A 1087 52.63 14.36 21.35
C ILE A 1087 53.08 14.77 22.76
N PRO A 1088 52.95 16.05 23.14
CA PRO A 1088 53.17 16.48 24.52
C PRO A 1088 52.01 16.04 25.42
N TYR A 1089 52.31 15.78 26.69
CA TYR A 1089 51.31 15.40 27.68
C TYR A 1089 50.16 16.41 27.82
N ASN A 1090 48.90 15.93 27.84
CA ASN A 1090 47.67 16.75 27.93
C ASN A 1090 47.54 17.85 26.87
N ILE A 1091 48.34 17.81 25.79
CA ILE A 1091 48.24 18.74 24.67
C ILE A 1091 47.65 17.99 23.48
N ARG A 1092 46.49 18.45 23.04
CA ARG A 1092 45.83 17.94 21.85
C ARG A 1092 46.65 18.33 20.61
N GLN A 1093 47.17 17.34 19.89
CA GLN A 1093 47.94 17.58 18.67
C GLN A 1093 47.12 17.24 17.43
N TRP A 1094 47.03 18.20 16.51
CA TRP A 1094 46.30 18.06 15.27
C TRP A 1094 47.21 17.57 14.14
N VAL A 1095 46.76 16.56 13.40
CA VAL A 1095 47.46 15.97 12.26
C VAL A 1095 46.58 16.16 11.01
N PRO A 1096 46.88 17.15 10.14
CA PRO A 1096 46.15 17.36 8.90
C PRO A 1096 46.37 16.21 7.92
N ILE A 1097 45.30 15.76 7.26
CA ILE A 1097 45.40 14.77 6.18
C ILE A 1097 46.04 15.33 4.91
N SER A 1098 46.16 16.64 4.73
CA SER A 1098 46.90 17.20 3.58
C SER A 1098 48.41 16.89 3.59
N LEU A 1099 48.97 16.44 4.73
CA LEU A 1099 50.34 15.90 4.82
C LEU A 1099 50.42 14.41 4.45
N ILE A 1100 49.27 13.79 4.22
CA ILE A 1100 49.04 12.40 3.84
C ILE A 1100 48.68 12.46 2.35
N GLY A 1101 49.56 11.96 1.48
CA GLY A 1101 49.43 12.14 0.02
C GLY A 1101 48.05 11.76 -0.55
N LYS A 1102 47.62 12.52 -1.58
CA LYS A 1102 46.39 12.34 -2.37
C LYS A 1102 46.04 10.89 -2.70
#